data_AF-A0A1V5N2G1-F1
#
_entry.id   AF-A0A1V5N2G1-F1
#
_cell.length_a   1.000
_cell.length_b   1.000
_cell.length_c   1.000
_cell.angle_alpha   90.00
_cell.angle_beta   90.00
_cell.angle_gamma   90.00
#
_symmetry.space_group_name_H-M   'P 1'
#
loop_
_entity.id
_entity.type
_entity.pdbx_description
1 polymer ?
#
loop_
_entity_poly.entity_id
_entity_poly.type
_entity_poly.pdbx_seq_one_letter_code
_entity_poly.pdbx_strand_id
1 'polypeptide(L)'
;MTHCFNNPLHSMVTLLACVYLSVLQPLSAQSRLYPHEFDLDAVTLLDGPFKKAMLLNDSVLLAYDVDRLLQPYQKQAGIRQTGKPFVNWSGEIGNGLDGHVGGHYLTALSMAYAASRDQALKASLKARLDYMLAELKLCQDAVKDTNNLMYGYVGGVPSSTQVWTALYAKNMTYYNNSWVPWYNLHKTYAGLRDAWLYTGDETAKTMFLKLCDWGVRITSPLSDAQMQLMLDKEYGGMNEVYADAYQMTGNPTYLTAAKRFSHKVLYDNMRLNSSVYLDGKHANTQIPKVIGFERVAQLDPSATTYHTASLNFWKNVVDKRTLALGGNSVSEHFLSAANCVKYTTEREGPESCNTYNMLKLTENLFAVNQDAMYADYYERALFNHILSTQHPEHGGYVYFTSARPQHYRVYSQVNQAMWCCVGSGMENHGKYGQFIYSRHENDSLFVNLFVASELNWTEQQVVVRQETRFPYEQGTTLTLTRPTTVTDSFTLLLRHPKWVAASGFVIRVNGTPVESASTPGSYVALRRPWANGDVIQVELPMRVACEAMPNYTTYVALTYGPVLLGAKTGTDNLVGLLAGEGRMEHVATGPYKTLTSAPILIGDRASLPDSVELVDADSLHFRIKGYFNSPRYNDLRLQPFATIHDSRYMMYWWQLTKAQYESVRATVEKEEALLLELDNRTIDQVKPGEQQSESDHFMQGESTNNGVFSGSFYRDATDGGWFGYRMLTKGFTDSVSLMVRYYGKETGLRTFQILIDGDTLTRVNLTDKWKTEGIISVEYPLPAAWLAGKDTISVVFDALPGHVAGGVFGLRLLNGRRVEPLVTYRFTAADWGVCDAGRAPASSFSYDNVNNTFTITRSGTNNICFMMNAARNNAYSVSNDKTFFLIKGKNLRTTAGSSYIWWFNGFNNGGSTAPTYTVTGTASNYLLWQVPGTANLATNMDYTQPFIKVTNNGTSFINAIGLTSSAADYKSTIEDINFYSAEDAAAIYPEVAATLGITGMTALKPRVGGIHVYALDGGRLQVVSERGADVPVFDVAGRLVRMLHLAAGEVHSLNVRPGVYLIAGEKVVVR
;
A
#
# COMPACT_ATOMS: atom_id res chain seq x y z
N MET A 1 -67.76 27.12 -28.04
CA MET A 1 -67.57 27.40 -26.60
C MET A 1 -68.39 26.37 -25.86
N THR A 2 -67.81 25.77 -24.81
CA THR A 2 -68.52 25.08 -23.73
C THR A 2 -69.47 23.92 -24.06
N HIS A 3 -69.14 22.82 -23.41
CA HIS A 3 -70.04 21.98 -22.64
C HIS A 3 -70.89 20.89 -23.32
N CYS A 4 -70.59 19.69 -22.81
CA CYS A 4 -71.53 18.82 -22.11
C CYS A 4 -72.33 17.80 -22.93
N PHE A 5 -71.85 16.57 -22.72
CA PHE A 5 -72.55 15.42 -22.12
C PHE A 5 -73.60 14.63 -22.92
N ASN A 6 -73.34 13.32 -22.84
CA ASN A 6 -74.24 12.17 -22.64
C ASN A 6 -75.07 11.64 -23.82
N ASN A 7 -75.08 10.30 -24.00
CA ASN A 7 -76.10 9.38 -23.44
C ASN A 7 -75.72 7.85 -23.62
N PRO A 8 -76.55 6.80 -23.28
CA PRO A 8 -76.17 5.68 -22.39
C PRO A 8 -76.62 4.21 -22.77
N LEU A 9 -76.50 3.29 -21.78
CA LEU A 9 -77.31 2.09 -21.40
C LEU A 9 -77.14 0.66 -22.04
N HIS A 10 -77.22 -0.33 -21.13
CA HIS A 10 -77.54 -1.79 -21.24
C HIS A 10 -76.47 -2.89 -21.50
N SER A 11 -76.52 -3.90 -20.61
CA SER A 11 -76.48 -5.38 -20.82
C SER A 11 -75.17 -6.21 -20.80
N MET A 12 -75.19 -7.19 -19.88
CA MET A 12 -74.98 -8.65 -20.05
C MET A 12 -73.59 -9.34 -19.84
N VAL A 13 -73.63 -10.37 -18.96
CA VAL A 13 -73.04 -11.74 -19.05
C VAL A 13 -71.66 -12.04 -18.41
N THR A 14 -71.74 -12.69 -17.23
CA THR A 14 -71.14 -13.97 -16.76
C THR A 14 -69.69 -14.44 -17.10
N LEU A 15 -68.99 -14.85 -16.03
CA LEU A 15 -68.01 -15.95 -15.89
C LEU A 15 -66.61 -15.84 -16.55
N LEU A 16 -65.60 -15.40 -15.77
CA LEU A 16 -64.21 -15.94 -15.65
C LEU A 16 -63.30 -14.90 -14.98
N ALA A 17 -63.33 -14.85 -13.64
CA ALA A 17 -62.28 -14.21 -12.85
C ALA A 17 -61.54 -15.32 -12.10
N CYS A 18 -60.72 -16.08 -12.83
CA CYS A 18 -59.72 -16.93 -12.20
C CYS A 18 -58.73 -16.03 -11.49
N VAL A 19 -58.80 -16.09 -10.17
CA VAL A 19 -57.86 -15.57 -9.19
C VAL A 19 -56.46 -16.11 -9.52
N TYR A 20 -55.62 -15.28 -10.15
CA TYR A 20 -54.16 -15.42 -10.02
C TYR A 20 -53.77 -14.82 -8.67
N LEU A 21 -53.91 -15.64 -7.63
CA LEU A 21 -53.17 -15.47 -6.37
C LEU A 21 -51.71 -15.80 -6.70
N SER A 22 -50.97 -14.84 -7.28
CA SER A 22 -49.53 -14.83 -7.14
C SER A 22 -49.25 -14.57 -5.67
N VAL A 23 -48.74 -15.59 -4.98
CA VAL A 23 -48.20 -15.47 -3.64
C VAL A 23 -47.05 -14.46 -3.73
N LEU A 24 -47.31 -13.21 -3.38
CA LEU A 24 -46.28 -12.21 -3.12
C LEU A 24 -45.50 -12.73 -1.89
N GLN A 25 -44.43 -13.48 -2.13
CA GLN A 25 -43.48 -13.78 -1.07
C GLN A 25 -42.97 -12.44 -0.52
N PRO A 26 -42.86 -12.29 0.80
CA PRO A 26 -42.32 -11.05 1.38
C PRO A 26 -40.88 -10.89 0.89
N LEU A 27 -40.62 -9.85 0.08
CA LEU A 27 -39.26 -9.44 -0.27
C LEU A 27 -38.43 -9.31 1.01
N SER A 28 -37.18 -9.79 0.98
CA SER A 28 -36.24 -9.61 2.07
C SER A 28 -35.97 -8.12 2.36
N ALA A 29 -35.38 -7.80 3.50
CA ALA A 29 -35.04 -6.42 3.83
C ALA A 29 -34.01 -5.82 2.85
N GLN A 30 -33.04 -6.60 2.38
CA GLN A 30 -32.03 -6.15 1.41
C GLN A 30 -32.66 -5.77 0.06
N SER A 31 -33.44 -6.67 -0.53
CA SER A 31 -34.18 -6.40 -1.77
C SER A 31 -35.16 -5.22 -1.67
N ARG A 32 -35.64 -4.86 -0.46
CA ARG A 32 -36.47 -3.66 -0.25
C ARG A 32 -35.68 -2.36 -0.32
N LEU A 33 -34.42 -2.36 0.10
CA LEU A 33 -33.57 -1.17 0.13
C LEU A 33 -32.79 -1.00 -1.18
N TYR A 34 -32.29 -2.10 -1.75
CA TYR A 34 -31.49 -2.14 -2.98
C TYR A 34 -32.11 -3.14 -3.99
N PRO A 35 -33.16 -2.74 -4.74
CA PRO A 35 -33.95 -3.68 -5.55
C PRO A 35 -33.19 -4.30 -6.73
N HIS A 36 -32.11 -3.67 -7.19
CA HIS A 36 -31.28 -4.13 -8.30
C HIS A 36 -30.19 -5.13 -7.90
N GLU A 37 -30.01 -5.36 -6.61
CA GLU A 37 -29.06 -6.32 -6.07
C GLU A 37 -29.77 -7.63 -5.71
N PHE A 38 -29.00 -8.72 -5.72
CA PHE A 38 -29.42 -9.95 -5.09
C PHE A 38 -29.07 -9.92 -3.61
N ASP A 39 -29.90 -10.58 -2.82
CA ASP A 39 -29.61 -10.76 -1.40
C ASP A 39 -28.34 -11.60 -1.24
N LEU A 40 -27.53 -11.26 -0.23
CA LEU A 40 -26.26 -11.96 0.02
C LEU A 40 -26.48 -13.46 0.33
N ASP A 41 -27.65 -13.83 0.86
CA ASP A 41 -28.02 -15.22 1.11
C ASP A 41 -28.49 -15.98 -0.14
N ALA A 42 -28.78 -15.27 -1.24
CA ALA A 42 -29.11 -15.86 -2.53
C ALA A 42 -27.85 -16.28 -3.33
N VAL A 43 -26.66 -15.72 -3.00
CA VAL A 43 -25.41 -16.01 -3.71
C VAL A 43 -24.45 -16.79 -2.82
N THR A 44 -24.17 -18.03 -3.17
CA THR A 44 -23.20 -18.89 -2.47
C THR A 44 -21.87 -18.88 -3.20
N LEU A 45 -20.77 -18.53 -2.52
CA LEU A 45 -19.43 -18.71 -3.09
C LEU A 45 -19.04 -20.19 -3.11
N LEU A 46 -18.50 -20.65 -4.24
CA LEU A 46 -17.90 -21.98 -4.39
C LEU A 46 -16.40 -21.92 -4.06
N ASP A 47 -15.70 -23.04 -4.19
CA ASP A 47 -14.29 -23.14 -3.82
C ASP A 47 -13.42 -22.19 -4.66
N GLY A 48 -12.57 -21.42 -3.97
CA GLY A 48 -11.75 -20.39 -4.59
C GLY A 48 -11.21 -19.38 -3.57
N PRO A 49 -10.41 -18.40 -4.04
CA PRO A 49 -9.77 -17.42 -3.16
C PRO A 49 -10.77 -16.57 -2.36
N PHE A 50 -11.89 -16.19 -2.96
CA PHE A 50 -12.91 -15.37 -2.29
C PHE A 50 -13.62 -16.11 -1.15
N LYS A 51 -14.01 -17.38 -1.35
CA LYS A 51 -14.59 -18.20 -0.27
C LYS A 51 -13.58 -18.41 0.86
N LYS A 52 -12.30 -18.65 0.54
CA LYS A 52 -11.25 -18.79 1.57
C LYS A 52 -11.09 -17.51 2.39
N ALA A 53 -11.01 -16.35 1.74
CA ALA A 53 -10.90 -15.06 2.43
C ALA A 53 -12.15 -14.72 3.26
N MET A 54 -13.35 -15.03 2.76
CA MET A 54 -14.60 -14.88 3.49
C MET A 54 -14.61 -15.71 4.78
N LEU A 55 -14.33 -17.02 4.69
CA LEU A 55 -14.31 -17.91 5.85
C LEU A 55 -13.23 -17.52 6.88
N LEU A 56 -12.06 -17.08 6.42
CA LEU A 56 -11.02 -16.57 7.30
C LEU A 56 -11.51 -15.31 8.02
N ASN A 57 -12.15 -14.37 7.31
CA ASN A 57 -12.74 -13.19 7.92
C ASN A 57 -13.77 -13.54 8.99
N ASP A 58 -14.67 -14.48 8.73
CA ASP A 58 -15.68 -14.91 9.70
C ASP A 58 -15.03 -15.41 11.00
N SER A 59 -13.92 -16.17 10.89
CA SER A 59 -13.16 -16.62 12.06
C SER A 59 -12.49 -15.46 12.82
N VAL A 60 -11.97 -14.48 12.08
CA VAL A 60 -11.36 -13.26 12.65
C VAL A 60 -12.40 -12.45 13.40
N LEU A 61 -13.61 -12.27 12.84
CA LEU A 61 -14.71 -11.55 13.49
C LEU A 61 -15.09 -12.20 14.82
N LEU A 62 -15.14 -13.54 14.88
CA LEU A 62 -15.45 -14.26 16.11
C LEU A 62 -14.33 -14.20 17.17
N ALA A 63 -13.09 -13.90 16.76
CA ALA A 63 -11.95 -13.77 17.66
C ALA A 63 -11.87 -12.40 18.37
N TYR A 64 -12.60 -11.38 17.91
CA TYR A 64 -12.65 -10.08 18.60
C TYR A 64 -13.31 -10.19 19.97
N ASP A 65 -12.76 -9.45 20.93
CA ASP A 65 -13.33 -9.23 22.26
C ASP A 65 -14.43 -8.16 22.16
N VAL A 66 -15.66 -8.62 22.35
CA VAL A 66 -16.86 -7.83 22.07
C VAL A 66 -17.20 -6.91 23.21
N ASP A 67 -16.88 -7.31 24.44
CA ASP A 67 -17.11 -6.47 25.60
C ASP A 67 -16.19 -5.24 25.54
N ARG A 68 -14.98 -5.37 24.97
CA ARG A 68 -14.12 -4.20 24.67
C ARG A 68 -14.71 -3.30 23.58
N LEU A 69 -15.37 -3.87 22.56
CA LEU A 69 -16.04 -3.10 21.49
C LEU A 69 -17.29 -2.37 22.00
N LEU A 70 -18.01 -2.95 22.97
CA LEU A 70 -19.21 -2.38 23.59
C LEU A 70 -18.90 -1.33 24.66
N GLN A 71 -17.72 -1.42 25.29
CA GLN A 71 -17.33 -0.55 26.40
C GLN A 71 -17.51 0.96 26.12
N PRO A 72 -17.16 1.51 24.94
CA PRO A 72 -17.39 2.92 24.63
C PRO A 72 -18.87 3.34 24.74
N TYR A 73 -19.76 2.52 24.20
CA TYR A 73 -21.21 2.77 24.21
C TYR A 73 -21.77 2.72 25.62
N GLN A 74 -21.38 1.71 26.40
CA GLN A 74 -21.78 1.55 27.80
C GLN A 74 -21.29 2.73 28.65
N LYS A 75 -20.05 3.20 28.40
CA LYS A 75 -19.47 4.38 29.08
C LYS A 75 -20.26 5.65 28.77
N GLN A 76 -20.60 5.91 27.50
CA GLN A 76 -21.38 7.10 27.13
C GLN A 76 -22.83 7.04 27.60
N ALA A 77 -23.42 5.84 27.70
CA ALA A 77 -24.76 5.65 28.24
C ALA A 77 -24.84 5.75 29.78
N GLY A 78 -23.69 5.82 30.48
CA GLY A 78 -23.64 5.88 31.94
C GLY A 78 -24.05 4.57 32.62
N ILE A 79 -23.91 3.43 31.93
CA ILE A 79 -24.21 2.10 32.46
C ILE A 79 -22.93 1.31 32.77
N ARG A 80 -23.08 0.11 33.36
CA ARG A 80 -21.95 -0.75 33.70
C ARG A 80 -21.15 -1.10 32.44
N GLN A 81 -19.84 -0.87 32.50
CA GLN A 81 -18.89 -1.26 31.46
C GLN A 81 -18.50 -2.74 31.64
N THR A 82 -18.58 -3.51 30.57
CA THR A 82 -18.32 -4.97 30.54
C THR A 82 -16.87 -5.30 30.19
N GLY A 83 -16.27 -4.55 29.27
CA GLY A 83 -14.88 -4.71 28.86
C GLY A 83 -13.95 -3.57 29.27
N LYS A 84 -12.68 -3.70 28.91
CA LYS A 84 -11.68 -2.62 28.99
C LYS A 84 -11.66 -1.81 27.68
N PRO A 85 -11.37 -0.51 27.70
CA PRO A 85 -11.20 0.25 26.47
C PRO A 85 -10.06 -0.34 25.62
N PHE A 86 -10.16 -0.20 24.30
CA PHE A 86 -9.01 -0.36 23.42
C PHE A 86 -8.03 0.80 23.64
N VAL A 87 -6.75 0.57 23.33
CA VAL A 87 -5.67 1.54 23.56
C VAL A 87 -5.33 2.36 22.30
N ASN A 88 -5.65 1.84 21.10
CA ASN A 88 -5.27 2.40 19.79
C ASN A 88 -6.00 3.72 19.44
N TRP A 89 -6.68 3.87 18.29
CA TRP A 89 -7.48 5.08 17.97
C TRP A 89 -8.72 5.28 18.88
N SER A 90 -8.90 4.41 19.86
CA SER A 90 -9.88 4.49 20.94
C SER A 90 -9.16 4.49 22.29
N GLY A 91 -9.84 4.89 23.35
CA GLY A 91 -9.27 4.95 24.69
C GLY A 91 -8.25 6.07 24.89
N GLU A 92 -7.42 5.93 25.91
CA GLU A 92 -6.61 7.03 26.47
C GLU A 92 -5.50 7.53 25.53
N ILE A 93 -4.92 6.66 24.69
CA ILE A 93 -3.85 7.06 23.76
C ILE A 93 -4.42 7.62 22.45
N GLY A 94 -5.48 7.04 21.89
CA GLY A 94 -6.09 7.52 20.64
C GLY A 94 -6.93 8.78 20.76
N ASN A 95 -7.54 9.00 21.93
CA ASN A 95 -8.29 10.20 22.30
C ASN A 95 -9.32 10.67 21.26
N GLY A 96 -10.27 9.82 20.83
CA GLY A 96 -11.46 10.38 20.16
C GLY A 96 -12.34 9.50 19.28
N LEU A 97 -11.85 8.39 18.73
CA LEU A 97 -12.64 7.60 17.75
C LEU A 97 -13.43 6.44 18.37
N ASP A 98 -13.52 6.38 19.69
CA ASP A 98 -14.20 5.35 20.47
C ASP A 98 -15.59 4.97 19.92
N GLY A 99 -15.79 3.68 19.66
CA GLY A 99 -17.05 3.12 19.14
C GLY A 99 -17.09 2.87 17.64
N HIS A 100 -16.26 3.53 16.81
CA HIS A 100 -16.41 3.41 15.36
C HIS A 100 -16.22 1.98 14.81
N VAL A 101 -15.26 1.23 15.36
CA VAL A 101 -15.04 -0.19 15.01
C VAL A 101 -16.24 -1.04 15.45
N GLY A 102 -16.87 -0.73 16.59
CA GLY A 102 -18.08 -1.42 17.04
C GLY A 102 -19.23 -1.27 16.05
N GLY A 103 -19.38 -0.09 15.45
CA GLY A 103 -20.34 0.14 14.37
C GLY A 103 -20.03 -0.68 13.11
N HIS A 104 -18.79 -0.66 12.64
CA HIS A 104 -18.33 -1.50 11.52
C HIS A 104 -18.51 -2.99 11.78
N TYR A 105 -18.27 -3.43 13.02
CA TYR A 105 -18.38 -4.82 13.44
C TYR A 105 -19.82 -5.33 13.33
N LEU A 106 -20.83 -4.48 13.61
CA LEU A 106 -22.24 -4.82 13.35
C LEU A 106 -22.49 -5.11 11.87
N THR A 107 -22.04 -4.22 10.98
CA THR A 107 -22.18 -4.43 9.53
C THR A 107 -21.47 -5.71 9.09
N ALA A 108 -20.23 -5.91 9.54
CA ALA A 108 -19.44 -7.08 9.18
C ALA A 108 -20.08 -8.40 9.65
N LEU A 109 -20.57 -8.48 10.89
CA LEU A 109 -21.30 -9.65 11.40
C LEU A 109 -22.59 -9.91 10.61
N SER A 110 -23.30 -8.85 10.24
CA SER A 110 -24.56 -8.94 9.49
C SER A 110 -24.33 -9.49 8.09
N MET A 111 -23.30 -8.99 7.38
CA MET A 111 -22.87 -9.51 6.08
C MET A 111 -22.39 -10.96 6.19
N ALA A 112 -21.52 -11.26 7.16
CA ALA A 112 -21.01 -12.63 7.37
C ALA A 112 -22.13 -13.63 7.66
N TYR A 113 -23.11 -13.25 8.49
CA TYR A 113 -24.30 -14.05 8.76
C TYR A 113 -25.10 -14.36 7.49
N ALA A 114 -25.34 -13.35 6.64
CA ALA A 114 -26.08 -13.51 5.41
C ALA A 114 -25.32 -14.35 4.37
N ALA A 115 -24.00 -14.18 4.25
CA ALA A 115 -23.15 -14.92 3.32
C ALA A 115 -22.87 -16.37 3.76
N SER A 116 -22.91 -16.66 5.06
CA SER A 116 -22.57 -17.99 5.57
C SER A 116 -23.60 -19.06 5.17
N ARG A 117 -23.09 -20.25 4.83
CA ARG A 117 -23.87 -21.47 4.53
C ARG A 117 -23.61 -22.60 5.52
N ASP A 118 -22.56 -22.50 6.31
CA ASP A 118 -22.30 -23.40 7.43
C ASP A 118 -23.23 -23.02 8.59
N GLN A 119 -24.10 -23.94 9.00
CA GLN A 119 -25.13 -23.65 10.00
C GLN A 119 -24.54 -23.32 11.38
N ALA A 120 -23.43 -23.96 11.77
CA ALA A 120 -22.81 -23.74 13.07
C ALA A 120 -22.09 -22.38 13.11
N LEU A 121 -21.36 -22.04 12.04
CA LEU A 121 -20.74 -20.74 11.88
C LEU A 121 -21.79 -19.63 11.81
N LYS A 122 -22.83 -19.81 11.00
CA LYS A 122 -23.96 -18.87 10.89
C LYS A 122 -24.64 -18.62 12.23
N ALA A 123 -24.89 -19.67 13.02
CA ALA A 123 -25.43 -19.55 14.37
C ALA A 123 -24.49 -18.78 15.31
N SER A 124 -23.18 -19.01 15.22
CA SER A 124 -22.17 -18.31 16.04
C SER A 124 -22.11 -16.82 15.71
N LEU A 125 -22.12 -16.48 14.42
CA LEU A 125 -22.17 -15.10 13.93
C LEU A 125 -23.46 -14.40 14.37
N LYS A 126 -24.61 -15.08 14.26
CA LYS A 126 -25.91 -14.54 14.71
C LYS A 126 -25.94 -14.30 16.22
N ALA A 127 -25.51 -15.27 17.02
CA ALA A 127 -25.43 -15.13 18.47
C ALA A 127 -24.55 -13.94 18.87
N ARG A 128 -23.46 -13.72 18.14
CA ARG A 128 -22.56 -12.59 18.35
C ARG A 128 -23.21 -11.24 18.01
N LEU A 129 -23.92 -11.17 16.89
CA LEU A 129 -24.68 -9.99 16.48
C LEU A 129 -25.80 -9.67 17.48
N ASP A 130 -26.54 -10.68 17.93
CA ASP A 130 -27.65 -10.52 18.86
C ASP A 130 -27.19 -10.00 20.22
N TYR A 131 -26.03 -10.47 20.70
CA TYR A 131 -25.43 -9.94 21.91
C TYR A 131 -25.06 -8.46 21.77
N MET A 132 -24.40 -8.08 20.67
CA MET A 132 -24.08 -6.68 20.38
C MET A 132 -25.34 -5.79 20.34
N LEU A 133 -26.39 -6.22 19.62
CA LEU A 133 -27.65 -5.48 19.51
C LEU A 133 -28.34 -5.32 20.86
N ALA A 134 -28.38 -6.38 21.68
CA ALA A 134 -28.96 -6.35 23.01
C ALA A 134 -28.25 -5.33 23.92
N GLU A 135 -26.91 -5.33 23.95
CA GLU A 135 -26.13 -4.41 24.77
C GLU A 135 -26.22 -2.95 24.28
N LEU A 136 -26.21 -2.74 22.96
CA LEU A 136 -26.43 -1.42 22.38
C LEU A 136 -27.85 -0.90 22.63
N LYS A 137 -28.84 -1.80 22.67
CA LYS A 137 -30.21 -1.45 23.05
C LYS A 137 -30.29 -0.99 24.50
N LEU A 138 -29.64 -1.70 25.42
CA LEU A 138 -29.53 -1.27 26.82
C LEU A 138 -28.90 0.13 26.92
N CYS A 139 -27.86 0.39 26.13
CA CYS A 139 -27.26 1.72 26.04
C CYS A 139 -28.28 2.77 25.54
N GLN A 140 -28.96 2.51 24.42
CA GLN A 140 -29.91 3.44 23.81
C GLN A 140 -31.11 3.75 24.73
N ASP A 141 -31.60 2.76 25.46
CA ASP A 141 -32.73 2.90 26.37
C ASP A 141 -32.34 3.60 27.70
N ALA A 142 -31.05 3.51 28.09
CA ALA A 142 -30.53 4.12 29.31
C ALA A 142 -30.18 5.61 29.15
N VAL A 143 -29.81 6.06 27.95
CA VAL A 143 -29.42 7.46 27.70
C VAL A 143 -30.58 8.40 28.00
N LYS A 144 -30.39 9.26 29.01
CA LYS A 144 -31.32 10.31 29.42
C LYS A 144 -30.54 11.59 29.69
N ASP A 145 -31.13 12.72 29.33
CA ASP A 145 -30.67 14.06 29.70
C ASP A 145 -31.86 14.90 30.17
N THR A 146 -31.59 16.03 30.83
CA THR A 146 -32.60 16.85 31.51
C THR A 146 -33.78 17.25 30.61
N ASN A 147 -33.59 17.33 29.29
CA ASN A 147 -34.58 17.78 28.32
C ASN A 147 -34.97 16.70 27.28
N ASN A 148 -34.57 15.44 27.46
CA ASN A 148 -34.73 14.38 26.47
C ASN A 148 -34.15 14.72 25.07
N LEU A 149 -33.17 15.60 24.97
CA LEU A 149 -32.48 15.88 23.70
C LEU A 149 -31.71 14.66 23.22
N MET A 150 -31.20 13.84 24.14
CA MET A 150 -30.44 12.63 23.85
C MET A 150 -31.31 11.38 23.64
N TYR A 151 -32.64 11.49 23.78
CA TYR A 151 -33.54 10.35 23.58
C TYR A 151 -33.42 9.79 22.16
N GLY A 152 -33.06 8.50 22.06
CA GLY A 152 -32.79 7.78 20.81
C GLY A 152 -31.30 7.65 20.46
N TYR A 153 -30.40 8.32 21.20
CA TYR A 153 -28.97 8.26 20.98
C TYR A 153 -28.36 6.92 21.40
N VAL A 154 -27.44 6.40 20.58
CA VAL A 154 -26.50 5.35 20.93
C VAL A 154 -25.20 5.60 20.17
N GLY A 155 -24.06 5.66 20.87
CA GLY A 155 -22.77 5.95 20.27
C GLY A 155 -21.63 5.93 21.29
N GLY A 156 -20.40 5.78 20.80
CA GLY A 156 -19.19 5.73 21.63
C GLY A 156 -18.41 7.04 21.74
N VAL A 157 -18.84 8.10 21.03
CA VAL A 157 -18.14 9.39 20.96
C VAL A 157 -17.84 9.94 22.37
N PRO A 158 -16.58 10.23 22.73
CA PRO A 158 -16.24 10.75 24.04
C PRO A 158 -16.99 12.05 24.38
N SER A 159 -17.47 12.15 25.62
CA SER A 159 -18.27 13.28 26.11
C SER A 159 -19.52 13.58 25.26
N SER A 160 -20.12 12.52 24.70
CA SER A 160 -21.26 12.58 23.76
C SER A 160 -22.35 13.57 24.17
N THR A 161 -22.86 13.51 25.40
CA THR A 161 -23.90 14.44 25.88
C THR A 161 -23.49 15.89 25.71
N GLN A 162 -22.28 16.28 26.12
CA GLN A 162 -21.80 17.66 26.00
C GLN A 162 -21.67 18.09 24.54
N VAL A 163 -21.08 17.23 23.69
CA VAL A 163 -20.90 17.48 22.26
C VAL A 163 -22.24 17.78 21.59
N TRP A 164 -23.24 16.93 21.81
CA TRP A 164 -24.51 17.01 21.09
C TRP A 164 -25.46 18.06 21.67
N THR A 165 -25.51 18.25 23.00
CA THR A 165 -26.34 19.30 23.59
C THR A 165 -25.81 20.70 23.26
N ALA A 166 -24.48 20.87 23.19
CA ALA A 166 -23.88 22.13 22.75
C ALA A 166 -24.19 22.40 21.27
N LEU A 167 -24.09 21.38 20.41
CA LEU A 167 -24.43 21.50 19.00
C LEU A 167 -25.89 21.92 18.79
N TYR A 168 -26.83 21.31 19.53
CA TYR A 168 -28.24 21.70 19.51
C TYR A 168 -28.43 23.17 19.94
N ALA A 169 -27.66 23.63 20.93
CA ALA A 169 -27.61 25.03 21.35
C ALA A 169 -26.85 25.95 20.37
N LYS A 170 -26.52 25.47 19.16
CA LYS A 170 -25.77 26.18 18.11
C LYS A 170 -24.33 26.54 18.50
N ASN A 171 -23.79 25.88 19.53
CA ASN A 171 -22.42 26.02 19.97
C ASN A 171 -21.58 24.82 19.46
N MET A 172 -20.74 25.08 18.46
CA MET A 172 -19.91 24.05 17.82
C MET A 172 -18.57 23.78 18.52
N THR A 173 -18.23 24.46 19.63
CA THR A 173 -16.91 24.32 20.27
C THR A 173 -16.56 22.86 20.60
N TYR A 174 -17.47 22.14 21.27
CA TYR A 174 -17.23 20.73 21.63
C TYR A 174 -17.16 19.82 20.40
N TYR A 175 -18.02 20.06 19.40
CA TYR A 175 -17.99 19.34 18.13
C TYR A 175 -16.66 19.56 17.38
N ASN A 176 -16.18 20.80 17.35
CA ASN A 176 -14.92 21.18 16.71
C ASN A 176 -13.70 20.61 17.44
N ASN A 177 -13.79 20.38 18.75
CA ASN A 177 -12.73 19.74 19.54
C ASN A 177 -12.79 18.20 19.54
N SER A 178 -13.87 17.59 19.04
CA SER A 178 -14.02 16.13 18.96
C SER A 178 -13.45 15.55 17.67
N TRP A 179 -12.90 14.33 17.70
CA TRP A 179 -12.40 13.67 16.50
C TRP A 179 -13.57 13.09 15.67
N VAL A 180 -13.87 13.74 14.54
CA VAL A 180 -14.85 13.31 13.50
C VAL A 180 -16.13 12.63 14.04
N PRO A 181 -16.89 13.29 14.93
CA PRO A 181 -17.93 12.61 15.72
C PRO A 181 -19.12 12.11 14.87
N TRP A 182 -19.46 12.78 13.75
CA TRP A 182 -20.47 12.25 12.81
C TRP A 182 -19.96 11.05 12.01
N TYR A 183 -18.67 10.99 11.65
CA TYR A 183 -18.09 9.80 11.00
C TYR A 183 -18.15 8.59 11.93
N ASN A 184 -17.85 8.80 13.21
CA ASN A 184 -17.92 7.76 14.23
C ASN A 184 -19.37 7.23 14.34
N LEU A 185 -20.33 8.13 14.57
CA LEU A 185 -21.73 7.74 14.63
C LEU A 185 -22.25 7.09 13.37
N HIS A 186 -21.85 7.58 12.19
CA HIS A 186 -22.23 6.99 10.90
C HIS A 186 -22.00 5.47 10.88
N LYS A 187 -20.95 4.95 11.52
CA LYS A 187 -20.71 3.50 11.58
C LYS A 187 -21.76 2.78 12.42
N THR A 188 -22.25 3.40 13.50
CA THR A 188 -23.34 2.85 14.31
C THR A 188 -24.68 2.93 13.55
N TYR A 189 -24.93 4.03 12.83
CA TYR A 189 -26.10 4.12 11.94
C TYR A 189 -26.09 3.01 10.88
N ALA A 190 -24.98 2.88 10.14
CA ALA A 190 -24.81 1.84 9.13
C ALA A 190 -24.91 0.43 9.75
N GLY A 191 -24.25 0.18 10.87
CA GLY A 191 -24.31 -1.10 11.58
C GLY A 191 -25.72 -1.53 11.98
N LEU A 192 -26.54 -0.62 12.54
CA LEU A 192 -27.93 -0.91 12.91
C LEU A 192 -28.82 -1.07 11.67
N ARG A 193 -28.61 -0.25 10.63
CA ARG A 193 -29.28 -0.38 9.33
C ARG A 193 -28.99 -1.75 8.72
N ASP A 194 -27.73 -2.17 8.71
CA ASP A 194 -27.25 -3.38 8.06
C ASP A 194 -27.65 -4.64 8.83
N ALA A 195 -27.72 -4.57 10.16
CA ALA A 195 -28.31 -5.62 10.97
C ALA A 195 -29.76 -5.91 10.57
N TRP A 196 -30.58 -4.89 10.34
CA TRP A 196 -31.92 -5.10 9.76
C TRP A 196 -31.84 -5.60 8.31
N LEU A 197 -31.00 -4.98 7.48
CA LEU A 197 -30.88 -5.26 6.06
C LEU A 197 -30.61 -6.74 5.76
N TYR A 198 -29.64 -7.33 6.48
CA TYR A 198 -29.13 -8.67 6.21
C TYR A 198 -29.78 -9.77 7.08
N THR A 199 -30.53 -9.40 8.13
CA THR A 199 -31.13 -10.39 9.05
C THR A 199 -32.64 -10.28 9.21
N GLY A 200 -33.24 -9.15 8.79
CA GLY A 200 -34.64 -8.83 9.04
C GLY A 200 -34.95 -8.46 10.50
N ASP A 201 -33.94 -8.17 11.33
CA ASP A 201 -34.15 -7.82 12.74
C ASP A 201 -34.86 -6.46 12.91
N GLU A 202 -36.13 -6.50 13.29
CA GLU A 202 -36.96 -5.30 13.50
C GLU A 202 -36.56 -4.51 14.77
N THR A 203 -35.85 -5.12 15.72
CA THR A 203 -35.27 -4.40 16.86
C THR A 203 -34.17 -3.48 16.36
N ALA A 204 -33.26 -3.98 15.52
CA ALA A 204 -32.20 -3.19 14.90
C ALA A 204 -32.76 -2.02 14.08
N LYS A 205 -33.80 -2.27 13.28
CA LYS A 205 -34.52 -1.21 12.54
C LYS A 205 -35.10 -0.15 13.48
N THR A 206 -35.75 -0.57 14.56
CA THR A 206 -36.34 0.36 15.54
C THR A 206 -35.25 1.22 16.19
N MET A 207 -34.12 0.62 16.56
CA MET A 207 -32.98 1.34 17.13
C MET A 207 -32.39 2.35 16.13
N PHE A 208 -32.22 1.92 14.87
CA PHE A 208 -31.76 2.77 13.77
C PHE A 208 -32.66 3.99 13.57
N LEU A 209 -33.98 3.79 13.45
CA LEU A 209 -34.92 4.89 13.24
C LEU A 209 -34.98 5.85 14.45
N LYS A 210 -34.93 5.33 15.69
CA LYS A 210 -34.79 6.18 16.89
C LYS A 210 -33.51 7.04 16.85
N LEU A 211 -32.41 6.48 16.35
CA LEU A 211 -31.15 7.19 16.19
C LEU A 211 -31.25 8.24 15.07
N CYS A 212 -31.98 7.96 13.98
CA CYS A 212 -32.30 8.96 12.94
C CYS A 212 -33.14 10.11 13.49
N ASP A 213 -34.19 9.82 14.26
CA ASP A 213 -35.04 10.84 14.89
C ASP A 213 -34.25 11.74 15.85
N TRP A 214 -33.34 11.14 16.62
CA TRP A 214 -32.40 11.87 17.46
C TRP A 214 -31.50 12.80 16.62
N GLY A 215 -30.88 12.31 15.56
CA GLY A 215 -29.97 13.11 14.74
C GLY A 215 -30.67 14.26 14.00
N VAL A 216 -31.90 14.04 13.53
CA VAL A 216 -32.79 15.10 13.01
C VAL A 216 -33.06 16.15 14.09
N ARG A 217 -33.37 15.73 15.32
CA ARG A 217 -33.64 16.64 16.44
C ARG A 217 -32.43 17.51 16.76
N ILE A 218 -31.25 16.90 16.93
CA ILE A 218 -29.99 17.59 17.29
C ILE A 218 -29.58 18.63 16.25
N THR A 219 -29.87 18.39 14.97
CA THR A 219 -29.51 19.30 13.87
C THR A 219 -30.62 20.26 13.45
N SER A 220 -31.83 20.13 14.00
CA SER A 220 -32.98 20.96 13.63
C SER A 220 -32.79 22.47 13.89
N PRO A 221 -32.09 22.94 14.96
CA PRO A 221 -31.92 24.37 15.20
C PRO A 221 -30.89 25.05 14.30
N LEU A 222 -29.99 24.28 13.67
CA LEU A 222 -28.92 24.81 12.84
C LEU A 222 -29.51 25.39 11.55
N SER A 223 -29.07 26.58 11.14
CA SER A 223 -29.35 27.10 9.80
C SER A 223 -28.65 26.25 8.73
N ASP A 224 -29.02 26.39 7.46
CA ASP A 224 -28.31 25.67 6.39
C ASP A 224 -26.84 26.09 6.28
N ALA A 225 -26.51 27.36 6.54
CA ALA A 225 -25.13 27.83 6.62
C ALA A 225 -24.36 27.15 7.77
N GLN A 226 -24.98 27.03 8.95
CA GLN A 226 -24.38 26.32 10.08
C GLN A 226 -24.24 24.82 9.80
N MET A 227 -25.21 24.19 9.13
CA MET A 227 -25.07 22.81 8.65
C MET A 227 -23.85 22.68 7.73
N GLN A 228 -23.69 23.56 6.73
CA GLN A 228 -22.54 23.46 5.83
C GLN A 228 -21.20 23.64 6.56
N LEU A 229 -21.08 24.56 7.51
CA LEU A 229 -19.88 24.71 8.36
C LEU A 229 -19.60 23.45 9.19
N MET A 230 -20.64 22.79 9.71
CA MET A 230 -20.48 21.53 10.44
C MET A 230 -19.93 20.41 9.54
N LEU A 231 -20.30 20.40 8.26
CA LEU A 231 -19.92 19.40 7.25
C LEU A 231 -18.51 19.57 6.67
N ASP A 232 -17.80 20.65 7.05
CA ASP A 232 -16.36 20.80 6.80
C ASP A 232 -15.56 19.72 7.55
N LYS A 233 -16.01 19.35 8.76
CA LYS A 233 -15.47 18.18 9.46
C LYS A 233 -16.09 16.90 8.91
N GLU A 234 -15.27 15.85 8.77
CA GLU A 234 -15.70 14.57 8.24
C GLU A 234 -16.90 13.97 8.98
N TYR A 235 -17.86 13.49 8.20
CA TYR A 235 -19.13 12.94 8.69
C TYR A 235 -19.48 11.58 8.08
N GLY A 236 -18.58 10.94 7.33
CA GLY A 236 -18.87 9.69 6.63
C GLY A 236 -20.08 9.80 5.68
N GLY A 237 -20.91 8.76 5.62
CA GLY A 237 -22.10 8.66 4.77
C GLY A 237 -23.39 9.02 5.50
N MET A 238 -23.42 10.06 6.35
CA MET A 238 -24.65 10.43 7.06
C MET A 238 -25.83 10.72 6.12
N ASN A 239 -25.57 11.27 4.93
CA ASN A 239 -26.59 11.47 3.92
C ASN A 239 -27.12 10.16 3.32
N GLU A 240 -26.27 9.13 3.16
CA GLU A 240 -26.68 7.77 2.75
C GLU A 240 -27.68 7.17 3.74
N VAL A 241 -27.34 7.15 5.04
CA VAL A 241 -28.20 6.50 6.05
C VAL A 241 -29.55 7.19 6.22
N TYR A 242 -29.64 8.53 6.08
CA TYR A 242 -30.93 9.21 6.09
C TYR A 242 -31.75 8.97 4.82
N ALA A 243 -31.10 8.83 3.67
CA ALA A 243 -31.78 8.44 2.44
C ALA A 243 -32.36 7.02 2.56
N ASP A 244 -31.62 6.09 3.18
CA ASP A 244 -32.11 4.75 3.47
C ASP A 244 -33.28 4.77 4.47
N ALA A 245 -33.21 5.59 5.53
CA ALA A 245 -34.33 5.76 6.46
C ALA A 245 -35.60 6.29 5.77
N TYR A 246 -35.45 7.17 4.77
CA TYR A 246 -36.56 7.60 3.94
C TYR A 246 -37.15 6.44 3.13
N GLN A 247 -36.33 5.66 2.43
CA GLN A 247 -36.84 4.50 1.67
C GLN A 247 -37.52 3.46 2.58
N MET A 248 -37.03 3.27 3.80
CA MET A 248 -37.65 2.34 4.77
C MET A 248 -39.03 2.78 5.27
N THR A 249 -39.32 4.08 5.31
CA THR A 249 -40.47 4.63 6.06
C THR A 249 -41.42 5.49 5.24
N GLY A 250 -40.96 6.05 4.12
CA GLY A 250 -41.65 7.10 3.37
C GLY A 250 -41.69 8.45 4.09
N ASN A 251 -41.06 8.61 5.25
CA ASN A 251 -41.11 9.86 6.01
C ASN A 251 -40.22 10.94 5.37
N PRO A 252 -40.79 12.03 4.82
CA PRO A 252 -40.03 13.04 4.08
C PRO A 252 -38.99 13.79 4.95
N THR A 253 -39.14 13.78 6.28
CA THR A 253 -38.16 14.38 7.20
C THR A 253 -36.76 13.79 7.01
N TYR A 254 -36.65 12.47 6.75
CA TYR A 254 -35.35 11.84 6.55
C TYR A 254 -34.73 12.21 5.20
N LEU A 255 -35.53 12.31 4.12
CA LEU A 255 -35.01 12.77 2.83
C LEU A 255 -34.52 14.23 2.91
N THR A 256 -35.24 15.08 3.65
CA THR A 256 -34.77 16.44 3.95
C THR A 256 -33.45 16.40 4.73
N ALA A 257 -33.32 15.55 5.75
CA ALA A 257 -32.07 15.38 6.49
C ALA A 257 -30.91 14.93 5.58
N ALA A 258 -31.14 13.95 4.70
CA ALA A 258 -30.15 13.47 3.73
C ALA A 258 -29.63 14.61 2.83
N LYS A 259 -30.53 15.47 2.34
CA LYS A 259 -30.18 16.66 1.55
C LYS A 259 -29.44 17.72 2.37
N ARG A 260 -29.78 17.90 3.66
CA ARG A 260 -29.08 18.85 4.55
C ARG A 260 -27.68 18.38 4.92
N PHE A 261 -27.47 17.06 5.05
CA PHE A 261 -26.14 16.43 5.23
C PHE A 261 -25.34 16.31 3.92
N SER A 262 -25.87 16.78 2.79
CA SER A 262 -25.14 16.79 1.53
C SER A 262 -24.29 18.07 1.39
N HIS A 263 -22.97 17.93 1.51
CA HIS A 263 -22.03 19.06 1.51
C HIS A 263 -21.98 19.78 0.15
N LYS A 264 -22.52 21.01 0.12
CA LYS A 264 -22.78 21.78 -1.10
C LYS A 264 -21.52 22.16 -1.84
N VAL A 265 -20.43 22.47 -1.15
CA VAL A 265 -19.16 22.81 -1.81
C VAL A 265 -18.62 21.64 -2.65
N LEU A 266 -18.70 20.39 -2.16
CA LEU A 266 -18.30 19.22 -2.95
C LEU A 266 -19.31 18.97 -4.08
N TYR A 267 -20.60 18.97 -3.75
CA TYR A 267 -21.69 18.77 -4.72
C TYR A 267 -21.60 19.74 -5.90
N ASP A 268 -21.45 21.04 -5.64
CA ASP A 268 -21.40 22.09 -6.66
C ASP A 268 -20.16 21.94 -7.54
N ASN A 269 -19.00 21.62 -6.96
CA ASN A 269 -17.78 21.39 -7.74
C ASN A 269 -17.89 20.13 -8.62
N MET A 270 -18.51 19.06 -8.13
CA MET A 270 -18.65 17.81 -8.89
C MET A 270 -19.72 17.90 -9.97
N ARG A 271 -20.88 18.55 -9.72
CA ARG A 271 -21.90 18.75 -10.77
C ARG A 271 -21.39 19.66 -11.89
N LEU A 272 -20.49 20.62 -11.57
CA LEU A 272 -19.82 21.49 -12.54
C LEU A 272 -18.56 20.85 -13.16
N ASN A 273 -18.28 19.57 -12.84
CA ASN A 273 -17.16 18.80 -13.35
C ASN A 273 -15.78 19.47 -13.13
N SER A 274 -15.57 20.07 -11.96
CA SER A 274 -14.28 20.65 -11.59
C SER A 274 -13.19 19.57 -11.55
N SER A 275 -12.15 19.75 -12.37
CA SER A 275 -11.06 18.76 -12.50
C SER A 275 -10.07 18.79 -11.34
N VAL A 276 -9.92 19.94 -10.69
CA VAL A 276 -8.88 20.22 -9.68
C VAL A 276 -9.39 20.28 -8.25
N TYR A 277 -10.71 20.37 -8.02
CA TYR A 277 -11.26 20.54 -6.66
C TYR A 277 -10.84 19.42 -5.69
N LEU A 278 -10.68 18.20 -6.19
CA LEU A 278 -10.27 17.05 -5.39
C LEU A 278 -8.77 17.06 -5.05
N ASP A 279 -7.94 17.89 -5.67
CA ASP A 279 -6.51 17.94 -5.40
C ASP A 279 -6.26 18.31 -3.92
N GLY A 280 -5.52 17.45 -3.21
CA GLY A 280 -5.22 17.64 -1.79
C GLY A 280 -6.42 17.40 -0.86
N LYS A 281 -7.56 16.90 -1.34
CA LYS A 281 -8.66 16.49 -0.46
C LYS A 281 -8.40 15.10 0.11
N HIS A 282 -8.68 14.91 1.40
CA HIS A 282 -8.70 13.60 2.03
C HIS A 282 -9.75 12.72 1.34
N ALA A 283 -9.30 11.62 0.72
CA ALA A 283 -10.08 10.85 -0.24
C ALA A 283 -11.26 10.15 0.42
N ASN A 284 -11.01 9.40 1.50
CA ASN A 284 -12.02 8.64 2.22
C ASN A 284 -13.11 9.52 2.85
N THR A 285 -12.81 10.81 3.09
CA THR A 285 -13.83 11.76 3.55
C THR A 285 -14.78 12.15 2.43
N GLN A 286 -14.34 12.20 1.17
CA GLN A 286 -15.20 12.66 0.07
C GLN A 286 -16.09 11.54 -0.47
N ILE A 287 -15.55 10.33 -0.62
CA ILE A 287 -16.24 9.23 -1.31
C ILE A 287 -17.60 8.89 -0.65
N PRO A 288 -17.72 8.74 0.69
CA PRO A 288 -19.01 8.48 1.35
C PRO A 288 -20.04 9.61 1.18
N LYS A 289 -19.60 10.87 1.10
CA LYS A 289 -20.49 12.01 0.80
C LYS A 289 -21.16 11.81 -0.55
N VAL A 290 -20.39 11.33 -1.53
CA VAL A 290 -20.84 11.09 -2.90
C VAL A 290 -21.71 9.85 -3.02
N ILE A 291 -21.44 8.79 -2.25
CA ILE A 291 -22.37 7.65 -2.11
C ILE A 291 -23.75 8.16 -1.70
N GLY A 292 -23.80 9.03 -0.69
CA GLY A 292 -25.07 9.64 -0.27
C GLY A 292 -25.65 10.64 -1.28
N PHE A 293 -24.85 11.26 -2.15
CA PHE A 293 -25.40 12.06 -3.25
C PHE A 293 -26.15 11.17 -4.25
N GLU A 294 -25.54 10.07 -4.65
CA GLU A 294 -26.19 9.09 -5.53
C GLU A 294 -27.44 8.53 -4.89
N ARG A 295 -27.39 8.26 -3.58
CA ARG A 295 -28.55 7.75 -2.86
C ARG A 295 -29.71 8.72 -2.81
N VAL A 296 -29.44 10.01 -2.64
CA VAL A 296 -30.46 11.07 -2.76
C VAL A 296 -31.02 11.12 -4.19
N ALA A 297 -30.17 11.00 -5.23
CA ALA A 297 -30.61 11.02 -6.62
C ALA A 297 -31.57 9.86 -6.96
N GLN A 298 -31.30 8.66 -6.43
CA GLN A 298 -32.14 7.48 -6.64
C GLN A 298 -33.54 7.61 -6.02
N LEU A 299 -33.69 8.41 -4.95
CA LEU A 299 -34.92 8.49 -4.17
C LEU A 299 -35.71 9.77 -4.38
N ASP A 300 -35.09 10.80 -4.94
CA ASP A 300 -35.74 12.08 -5.23
C ASP A 300 -35.64 12.45 -6.71
N PRO A 301 -36.71 12.24 -7.49
CA PRO A 301 -36.76 12.65 -8.89
C PRO A 301 -36.51 14.15 -9.12
N SER A 302 -36.72 15.00 -8.10
CA SER A 302 -36.45 16.45 -8.19
C SER A 302 -34.97 16.81 -8.01
N ALA A 303 -34.14 15.89 -7.50
CA ALA A 303 -32.71 16.07 -7.25
C ALA A 303 -31.86 15.85 -8.52
N THR A 304 -32.26 16.44 -9.64
CA THR A 304 -31.83 16.09 -11.02
C THR A 304 -30.32 16.15 -11.31
N THR A 305 -29.52 16.82 -10.46
CA THR A 305 -28.08 17.00 -10.67
C THR A 305 -27.19 16.26 -9.67
N TYR A 306 -27.77 15.54 -8.69
CA TYR A 306 -27.00 14.72 -7.75
C TYR A 306 -26.33 13.53 -8.44
N HIS A 307 -27.05 12.83 -9.33
CA HIS A 307 -26.45 11.75 -10.14
C HIS A 307 -25.28 12.26 -10.99
N THR A 308 -25.44 13.41 -11.63
CA THR A 308 -24.36 14.06 -12.40
C THR A 308 -23.13 14.35 -11.54
N ALA A 309 -23.32 14.84 -10.31
CA ALA A 309 -22.22 15.06 -9.38
C ALA A 309 -21.51 13.74 -9.03
N SER A 310 -22.27 12.69 -8.73
CA SER A 310 -21.73 11.36 -8.42
C SER A 310 -20.94 10.74 -9.57
N LEU A 311 -21.50 10.78 -10.78
CA LEU A 311 -20.87 10.27 -11.99
C LEU A 311 -19.57 11.02 -12.32
N ASN A 312 -19.58 12.35 -12.24
CA ASN A 312 -18.40 13.16 -12.50
C ASN A 312 -17.30 12.91 -11.47
N PHE A 313 -17.66 12.77 -10.18
CA PHE A 313 -16.71 12.38 -9.14
C PHE A 313 -16.10 11.01 -9.43
N TRP A 314 -16.92 10.00 -9.71
CA TRP A 314 -16.46 8.64 -9.99
C TRP A 314 -15.50 8.61 -11.18
N LYS A 315 -15.86 9.25 -12.30
CA LYS A 315 -14.98 9.36 -13.48
C LYS A 315 -13.68 10.08 -13.17
N ASN A 316 -13.73 11.18 -12.41
CA ASN A 316 -12.52 11.90 -12.01
C ASN A 316 -11.56 11.00 -11.21
N VAL A 317 -12.08 10.23 -10.25
CA VAL A 317 -11.27 9.33 -9.42
C VAL A 317 -10.76 8.13 -10.22
N VAL A 318 -11.63 7.42 -10.93
CA VAL A 318 -11.29 6.18 -11.65
C VAL A 318 -10.36 6.45 -12.83
N ASP A 319 -10.59 7.51 -13.61
CA ASP A 319 -9.82 7.76 -14.83
C ASP A 319 -8.50 8.48 -14.57
N LYS A 320 -8.40 9.29 -13.50
CA LYS A 320 -7.26 10.20 -13.29
C LYS A 320 -6.42 9.91 -12.05
N ARG A 321 -6.97 9.19 -11.06
CA ARG A 321 -6.39 9.09 -9.71
C ARG A 321 -6.24 7.66 -9.19
N THR A 322 -6.58 6.66 -10.00
CA THR A 322 -6.62 5.26 -9.58
C THR A 322 -5.47 4.47 -10.20
N LEU A 323 -4.69 3.79 -9.36
CA LEU A 323 -3.59 2.93 -9.76
C LEU A 323 -4.09 1.58 -10.32
N ALA A 324 -3.19 0.77 -10.88
CA ALA A 324 -3.50 -0.50 -11.55
C ALA A 324 -4.17 -1.53 -10.62
N LEU A 325 -3.89 -1.49 -9.31
CA LEU A 325 -4.60 -2.31 -8.32
C LEU A 325 -6.06 -1.87 -8.06
N GLY A 326 -6.49 -0.70 -8.55
CA GLY A 326 -7.83 -0.14 -8.33
C GLY A 326 -7.96 0.78 -7.11
N GLY A 327 -6.87 0.99 -6.37
CA GLY A 327 -6.77 1.95 -5.25
C GLY A 327 -6.33 3.35 -5.67
N ASN A 328 -6.60 4.33 -4.81
CA ASN A 328 -6.23 5.74 -4.98
C ASN A 328 -5.73 6.33 -3.66
N SER A 329 -5.19 7.55 -3.76
CA SER A 329 -4.59 8.37 -2.70
C SER A 329 -3.15 7.99 -2.34
N VAL A 330 -2.46 8.95 -1.72
CA VAL A 330 -1.18 8.77 -1.01
C VAL A 330 -1.29 9.54 0.29
N SER A 331 -0.90 8.92 1.39
CA SER A 331 -1.13 9.45 2.74
C SER A 331 -2.59 9.93 2.88
N GLU A 332 -3.54 9.13 2.37
CA GLU A 332 -4.99 9.36 2.41
C GLU A 332 -5.53 10.50 1.51
N HIS A 333 -4.68 11.29 0.86
CA HIS A 333 -5.10 12.44 0.07
C HIS A 333 -5.02 12.19 -1.44
N PHE A 334 -5.99 12.73 -2.19
CA PHE A 334 -5.93 12.74 -3.64
C PHE A 334 -4.77 13.63 -4.12
N LEU A 335 -3.90 13.06 -4.95
CA LEU A 335 -2.79 13.81 -5.54
C LEU A 335 -3.24 14.65 -6.74
N SER A 336 -2.69 15.85 -6.86
CA SER A 336 -2.71 16.59 -8.13
C SER A 336 -1.84 15.88 -9.17
N ALA A 337 -2.09 16.15 -10.45
CA ALA A 337 -1.30 15.56 -11.54
C ALA A 337 0.22 15.83 -11.39
N ALA A 338 0.59 17.05 -10.97
CA ALA A 338 1.99 17.44 -10.75
C ALA A 338 2.68 16.69 -9.60
N ASN A 339 1.92 16.11 -8.66
CA ASN A 339 2.43 15.45 -7.47
C ASN A 339 2.43 13.92 -7.56
N CYS A 340 2.05 13.33 -8.71
CA CYS A 340 1.90 11.88 -8.84
C CYS A 340 3.21 11.08 -8.68
N VAL A 341 4.39 11.73 -8.71
CA VAL A 341 5.66 11.11 -8.30
C VAL A 341 5.59 10.50 -6.89
N LYS A 342 4.77 11.08 -6.00
CA LYS A 342 4.58 10.63 -4.61
C LYS A 342 4.10 9.19 -4.50
N TYR A 343 3.40 8.64 -5.50
CA TYR A 343 3.03 7.22 -5.52
C TYR A 343 4.23 6.28 -5.41
N THR A 344 5.38 6.71 -5.93
CA THR A 344 6.61 5.89 -5.97
C THR A 344 7.61 6.26 -4.88
N THR A 345 7.45 7.41 -4.24
CA THR A 345 8.41 7.90 -3.23
C THR A 345 7.91 7.71 -1.80
N GLU A 346 6.60 7.76 -1.55
CA GLU A 346 6.01 7.61 -0.22
C GLU A 346 5.68 6.15 0.12
N ARG A 347 5.83 5.78 1.40
CA ARG A 347 5.43 4.46 1.91
C ARG A 347 3.92 4.28 2.02
N GLU A 348 3.19 5.36 2.30
CA GLU A 348 1.74 5.40 2.51
C GLU A 348 1.01 5.46 1.16
N GLY A 349 0.96 4.34 0.44
CA GLY A 349 0.25 4.23 -0.84
C GLY A 349 -1.28 4.30 -0.70
N PRO A 350 -2.03 3.78 -1.68
CA PRO A 350 -3.49 3.71 -1.58
C PRO A 350 -4.01 3.11 -0.28
N GLU A 351 -4.99 3.80 0.31
CA GLU A 351 -5.71 3.37 1.50
C GLU A 351 -6.85 2.40 1.14
N SER A 352 -7.03 1.35 1.93
CA SER A 352 -8.04 0.30 1.70
C SER A 352 -9.49 0.80 1.78
N CYS A 353 -9.81 1.73 2.70
CA CYS A 353 -11.16 2.29 2.82
C CYS A 353 -11.63 2.99 1.53
N ASN A 354 -10.71 3.63 0.81
CA ASN A 354 -11.02 4.34 -0.43
C ASN A 354 -11.57 3.39 -1.46
N THR A 355 -10.95 2.23 -1.61
CA THR A 355 -11.42 1.21 -2.55
C THR A 355 -12.74 0.61 -2.09
N TYR A 356 -12.91 0.28 -0.81
CA TYR A 356 -14.19 -0.19 -0.27
C TYR A 356 -15.34 0.78 -0.60
N ASN A 357 -15.15 2.09 -0.36
CA ASN A 357 -16.18 3.09 -0.62
C ASN A 357 -16.38 3.36 -2.12
N MET A 358 -15.32 3.28 -2.93
CA MET A 358 -15.46 3.39 -4.38
C MET A 358 -16.25 2.20 -4.97
N LEU A 359 -16.11 0.99 -4.42
CA LEU A 359 -16.93 -0.16 -4.81
C LEU A 359 -18.42 0.07 -4.49
N LYS A 360 -18.73 0.60 -3.30
CA LYS A 360 -20.12 1.00 -2.96
C LYS A 360 -20.69 2.06 -3.92
N LEU A 361 -19.91 3.08 -4.25
CA LEU A 361 -20.35 4.09 -5.22
C LEU A 361 -20.57 3.48 -6.61
N THR A 362 -19.72 2.51 -6.99
CA THR A 362 -19.82 1.78 -8.26
C THR A 362 -21.08 0.93 -8.32
N GLU A 363 -21.46 0.24 -7.24
CA GLU A 363 -22.73 -0.49 -7.10
C GLU A 363 -23.92 0.45 -7.34
N ASN A 364 -23.96 1.59 -6.63
CA ASN A 364 -25.06 2.56 -6.74
C ASN A 364 -25.19 3.16 -8.15
N LEU A 365 -24.06 3.49 -8.80
CA LEU A 365 -24.07 4.04 -10.16
C LEU A 365 -24.45 2.98 -11.19
N PHE A 366 -24.02 1.73 -11.01
CA PHE A 366 -24.41 0.62 -11.86
C PHE A 366 -25.92 0.35 -11.76
N ALA A 367 -26.50 0.45 -10.57
CA ALA A 367 -27.94 0.27 -10.37
C ALA A 367 -28.79 1.27 -11.17
N VAL A 368 -28.26 2.47 -11.45
CA VAL A 368 -28.93 3.51 -12.27
C VAL A 368 -28.61 3.37 -13.76
N ASN A 369 -27.36 3.06 -14.09
CA ASN A 369 -26.92 2.84 -15.47
C ASN A 369 -25.99 1.64 -15.54
N GLN A 370 -26.45 0.54 -16.13
CA GLN A 370 -25.80 -0.78 -16.10
C GLN A 370 -24.65 -0.92 -17.11
N ASP A 371 -23.78 0.08 -17.15
CA ASP A 371 -22.61 0.14 -18.02
C ASP A 371 -21.50 -0.82 -17.50
N ALA A 372 -20.87 -1.56 -18.41
CA ALA A 372 -19.82 -2.50 -18.08
C ALA A 372 -18.56 -1.83 -17.50
N MET A 373 -18.36 -0.51 -17.72
CA MET A 373 -17.24 0.23 -17.12
C MET A 373 -17.20 0.13 -15.59
N TYR A 374 -18.38 0.05 -14.96
CA TYR A 374 -18.48 -0.11 -13.51
C TYR A 374 -18.00 -1.49 -13.08
N ALA A 375 -18.42 -2.55 -13.78
CA ALA A 375 -17.98 -3.90 -13.51
C ALA A 375 -16.49 -4.13 -13.83
N ASP A 376 -15.95 -3.47 -14.86
CA ASP A 376 -14.51 -3.48 -15.15
C ASP A 376 -13.70 -2.84 -14.01
N TYR A 377 -14.15 -1.70 -13.46
CA TYR A 377 -13.51 -1.10 -12.29
C TYR A 377 -13.67 -1.99 -11.05
N TYR A 378 -14.86 -2.53 -10.82
CA TYR A 378 -15.17 -3.39 -9.68
C TYR A 378 -14.26 -4.61 -9.66
N GLU A 379 -14.15 -5.32 -10.79
CA GLU A 379 -13.28 -6.49 -10.97
C GLU A 379 -11.82 -6.13 -10.66
N ARG A 380 -11.30 -5.04 -11.24
CA ARG A 380 -9.92 -4.59 -11.00
C ARG A 380 -9.66 -4.31 -9.53
N ALA A 381 -10.52 -3.55 -8.87
CA ALA A 381 -10.37 -3.18 -7.47
C ALA A 381 -10.52 -4.38 -6.52
N LEU A 382 -11.44 -5.29 -6.83
CA LEU A 382 -11.75 -6.46 -6.00
C LEU A 382 -10.62 -7.50 -6.04
N PHE A 383 -10.20 -7.91 -7.24
CA PHE A 383 -9.20 -8.96 -7.43
C PHE A 383 -7.80 -8.53 -7.00
N ASN A 384 -7.49 -7.22 -7.09
CA ASN A 384 -6.13 -6.73 -6.87
C ASN A 384 -5.94 -6.01 -5.55
N HIS A 385 -6.80 -5.04 -5.21
CA HIS A 385 -6.64 -4.32 -3.96
C HIS A 385 -7.34 -5.07 -2.82
N ILE A 386 -8.68 -5.18 -2.84
CA ILE A 386 -9.47 -5.73 -1.72
C ILE A 386 -9.03 -7.15 -1.34
N LEU A 387 -8.81 -8.04 -2.30
CA LEU A 387 -8.34 -9.39 -1.98
C LEU A 387 -6.94 -9.40 -1.33
N SER A 388 -6.08 -8.43 -1.65
CA SER A 388 -4.72 -8.31 -1.10
C SER A 388 -4.65 -7.72 0.32
N THR A 389 -5.75 -7.10 0.79
CA THR A 389 -5.79 -6.36 2.05
C THR A 389 -6.08 -7.22 3.28
N GLN A 390 -6.22 -8.54 3.13
CA GLN A 390 -6.27 -9.49 4.24
C GLN A 390 -5.07 -10.44 4.15
N HIS A 391 -4.39 -10.69 5.27
CA HIS A 391 -3.39 -11.75 5.28
C HIS A 391 -4.07 -13.13 5.17
N PRO A 392 -3.66 -14.02 4.24
CA PRO A 392 -4.40 -15.22 3.87
C PRO A 392 -4.30 -16.37 4.88
N GLU A 393 -3.49 -16.23 5.93
CA GLU A 393 -3.31 -17.25 6.98
C GLU A 393 -3.93 -16.82 8.31
N HIS A 394 -3.38 -15.79 8.95
CA HIS A 394 -3.83 -15.32 10.26
C HIS A 394 -4.91 -14.21 10.21
N GLY A 395 -5.34 -13.79 9.02
CA GLY A 395 -6.22 -12.63 8.86
C GLY A 395 -5.52 -11.32 9.20
N GLY A 396 -6.26 -10.27 9.55
CA GLY A 396 -5.67 -8.95 9.77
C GLY A 396 -5.60 -8.12 8.48
N TYR A 397 -5.88 -6.84 8.65
CA TYR A 397 -6.27 -5.95 7.57
C TYR A 397 -5.16 -4.94 7.26
N VAL A 398 -4.97 -4.64 5.99
CA VAL A 398 -4.01 -3.65 5.51
C VAL A 398 -4.62 -2.26 5.52
N TYR A 399 -3.87 -1.27 6.01
CA TYR A 399 -4.23 0.14 5.86
C TYR A 399 -3.73 0.70 4.51
N PHE A 400 -2.41 0.76 4.34
CA PHE A 400 -1.76 1.29 3.15
C PHE A 400 -1.11 0.18 2.32
N THR A 401 -1.44 0.15 1.03
CA THR A 401 -0.78 -0.72 0.05
C THR A 401 0.24 0.10 -0.74
N SER A 402 1.49 0.16 -0.26
CA SER A 402 2.54 0.98 -0.89
C SER A 402 2.77 0.63 -2.36
N ALA A 403 2.81 1.63 -3.24
CA ALA A 403 3.23 1.46 -4.64
C ALA A 403 4.73 1.77 -4.85
N ARG A 404 5.44 2.19 -3.78
CA ARG A 404 6.90 2.38 -3.80
C ARG A 404 7.60 1.05 -4.05
N PRO A 405 8.51 0.97 -5.04
CA PRO A 405 9.32 -0.22 -5.26
C PRO A 405 10.04 -0.72 -4.01
N GLN A 406 9.98 -2.03 -3.79
CA GLN A 406 10.64 -2.74 -2.69
C GLN A 406 10.23 -2.26 -1.29
N HIS A 407 9.03 -1.71 -1.15
CA HIS A 407 8.40 -1.51 0.16
C HIS A 407 7.44 -2.66 0.48
N TYR A 408 6.86 -2.62 1.68
CA TYR A 408 5.94 -3.64 2.19
C TYR A 408 4.70 -2.98 2.79
N ARG A 409 3.74 -3.80 3.21
CA ARG A 409 2.51 -3.37 3.88
C ARG A 409 2.39 -4.03 5.24
N VAL A 410 1.65 -3.38 6.14
CA VAL A 410 1.43 -3.83 7.52
C VAL A 410 0.05 -4.44 7.67
N TYR A 411 -0.08 -5.44 8.53
CA TYR A 411 -1.34 -6.08 8.88
C TYR A 411 -1.77 -5.72 10.30
N SER A 412 -3.05 -5.43 10.45
CA SER A 412 -3.68 -5.28 11.76
C SER A 412 -3.68 -6.60 12.53
N GLN A 413 -3.77 -6.53 13.86
CA GLN A 413 -4.01 -7.70 14.71
C GLN A 413 -5.33 -7.58 15.46
N VAL A 414 -5.98 -8.72 15.68
CA VAL A 414 -7.22 -8.82 16.45
C VAL A 414 -7.02 -8.22 17.83
N ASN A 415 -7.95 -7.39 18.27
CA ASN A 415 -7.92 -6.70 19.56
C ASN A 415 -6.72 -5.76 19.82
N GLN A 416 -5.95 -5.41 18.78
CA GLN A 416 -4.80 -4.50 18.91
C GLN A 416 -5.02 -3.19 18.12
N ALA A 417 -5.40 -3.30 16.85
CA ALA A 417 -5.53 -2.16 15.95
C ALA A 417 -7.00 -1.73 15.78
N MET A 418 -7.30 -0.43 15.89
CA MET A 418 -8.66 0.12 15.81
C MET A 418 -8.78 1.18 14.72
N TRP A 419 -8.16 0.93 13.56
CA TRP A 419 -8.11 1.88 12.44
C TRP A 419 -9.39 1.87 11.60
N CYS A 420 -9.60 2.90 10.78
CA CYS A 420 -10.70 2.91 9.80
C CYS A 420 -10.62 1.71 8.83
N CYS A 421 -9.42 1.35 8.38
CA CYS A 421 -9.19 0.20 7.50
C CYS A 421 -9.39 -1.15 8.20
N VAL A 422 -9.37 -1.21 9.53
CA VAL A 422 -9.83 -2.39 10.27
C VAL A 422 -11.35 -2.51 10.15
N GLY A 423 -12.07 -1.40 10.35
CA GLY A 423 -13.52 -1.36 10.18
C GLY A 423 -13.98 -1.76 8.79
N SER A 424 -13.49 -1.11 7.73
CA SER A 424 -13.83 -1.50 6.35
C SER A 424 -13.27 -2.87 5.97
N GLY A 425 -12.10 -3.25 6.50
CA GLY A 425 -11.50 -4.57 6.36
C GLY A 425 -12.42 -5.70 6.85
N MET A 426 -13.03 -5.52 8.02
CA MET A 426 -14.03 -6.46 8.56
C MET A 426 -15.20 -6.69 7.61
N GLU A 427 -15.65 -5.66 6.89
CA GLU A 427 -16.80 -5.73 5.98
C GLU A 427 -16.43 -6.28 4.59
N ASN A 428 -15.25 -5.97 4.08
CA ASN A 428 -14.81 -6.28 2.71
C ASN A 428 -15.04 -7.74 2.31
N HIS A 429 -14.65 -8.66 3.19
CA HIS A 429 -14.57 -10.08 2.84
C HIS A 429 -15.90 -10.84 3.04
N GLY A 430 -16.87 -10.24 3.73
CA GLY A 430 -18.20 -10.82 3.95
C GLY A 430 -19.14 -10.65 2.75
N LYS A 431 -18.79 -9.79 1.77
CA LYS A 431 -19.70 -9.36 0.70
C LYS A 431 -19.23 -9.63 -0.73
N TYR A 432 -18.27 -10.55 -0.91
CA TYR A 432 -17.78 -10.92 -2.26
C TYR A 432 -18.88 -11.38 -3.23
N GLY A 433 -19.99 -11.93 -2.72
CA GLY A 433 -21.14 -12.35 -3.53
C GLY A 433 -22.01 -11.21 -4.08
N GLN A 434 -21.93 -10.01 -3.51
CA GLN A 434 -22.91 -8.93 -3.71
C GLN A 434 -23.01 -8.44 -5.15
N PHE A 435 -21.87 -8.34 -5.83
CA PHE A 435 -21.78 -7.77 -7.18
C PHE A 435 -21.49 -8.80 -8.27
N ILE A 436 -21.43 -10.10 -7.95
CA ILE A 436 -21.23 -11.15 -8.96
C ILE A 436 -22.38 -11.11 -9.97
N TYR A 437 -23.59 -10.97 -9.43
CA TYR A 437 -24.83 -10.88 -10.18
C TYR A 437 -25.60 -9.63 -9.77
N SER A 438 -26.31 -9.05 -10.71
CA SER A 438 -27.29 -8.00 -10.45
C SER A 438 -28.51 -8.20 -11.33
N ARG A 439 -29.64 -7.59 -10.98
CA ARG A 439 -30.88 -7.73 -11.73
C ARG A 439 -31.46 -6.40 -12.17
N HIS A 440 -32.11 -6.43 -13.31
CA HIS A 440 -33.00 -5.36 -13.73
C HIS A 440 -34.41 -5.92 -13.80
N GLU A 441 -35.32 -5.30 -13.06
CA GLU A 441 -36.68 -5.80 -12.87
C GLU A 441 -36.64 -7.29 -12.49
N ASN A 442 -37.66 -8.06 -12.89
CA ASN A 442 -37.73 -9.49 -12.62
C ASN A 442 -37.30 -10.36 -13.80
N ASP A 443 -36.83 -9.82 -14.94
CA ASP A 443 -36.61 -10.61 -16.17
C ASP A 443 -35.18 -10.60 -16.73
N SER A 444 -34.25 -9.88 -16.09
CA SER A 444 -32.89 -9.67 -16.61
C SER A 444 -31.82 -9.89 -15.54
N LEU A 445 -30.89 -10.81 -15.80
CA LEU A 445 -29.77 -11.16 -14.93
C LEU A 445 -28.45 -10.75 -15.59
N PHE A 446 -27.74 -9.84 -14.94
CA PHE A 446 -26.38 -9.47 -15.30
C PHE A 446 -25.39 -10.40 -14.60
N VAL A 447 -24.47 -10.96 -15.39
CA VAL A 447 -23.30 -11.69 -14.89
C VAL A 447 -22.12 -10.74 -14.99
N ASN A 448 -21.85 -10.03 -13.88
CA ASN A 448 -20.85 -8.97 -13.82
C ASN A 448 -19.45 -9.55 -13.59
N LEU A 449 -19.31 -10.45 -12.60
CA LEU A 449 -18.00 -11.00 -12.21
C LEU A 449 -17.92 -12.51 -12.51
N PHE A 450 -16.73 -12.93 -12.91
CA PHE A 450 -16.43 -14.34 -13.18
C PHE A 450 -15.83 -15.00 -11.94
N VAL A 451 -16.71 -15.33 -10.99
CA VAL A 451 -16.35 -15.90 -9.69
C VAL A 451 -17.14 -17.17 -9.47
N ALA A 452 -16.46 -18.24 -9.04
CA ALA A 452 -17.08 -19.52 -8.73
C ALA A 452 -18.18 -19.34 -7.68
N SER A 453 -19.43 -19.52 -8.10
CA SER A 453 -20.59 -19.14 -7.28
C SER A 453 -21.86 -19.86 -7.73
N GLU A 454 -22.88 -19.83 -6.89
CA GLU A 454 -24.21 -20.34 -7.19
C GLU A 454 -25.24 -19.30 -6.75
N LEU A 455 -26.06 -18.83 -7.69
CA LEU A 455 -27.15 -17.89 -7.44
C LEU A 455 -28.47 -18.67 -7.41
N ASN A 456 -29.24 -18.51 -6.33
CA ASN A 456 -30.63 -18.93 -6.27
C ASN A 456 -31.56 -17.74 -6.61
N TRP A 457 -32.02 -17.68 -7.85
CA TRP A 457 -32.95 -16.65 -8.31
C TRP A 457 -34.39 -17.14 -8.21
N THR A 458 -34.97 -16.94 -7.03
CA THR A 458 -36.28 -17.49 -6.64
C THR A 458 -37.41 -16.95 -7.54
N GLU A 459 -37.40 -15.67 -7.89
CA GLU A 459 -38.42 -15.02 -8.70
C GLU A 459 -38.53 -15.60 -10.12
N GLN A 460 -37.42 -16.12 -10.67
CA GLN A 460 -37.36 -16.79 -11.97
C GLN A 460 -37.27 -18.32 -11.86
N GLN A 461 -37.44 -18.86 -10.64
CA GLN A 461 -37.36 -20.29 -10.32
C GLN A 461 -36.14 -20.98 -10.94
N VAL A 462 -34.97 -20.35 -10.84
CA VAL A 462 -33.73 -20.83 -11.44
C VAL A 462 -32.56 -20.73 -10.47
N VAL A 463 -31.75 -21.79 -10.43
CA VAL A 463 -30.42 -21.78 -9.83
C VAL A 463 -29.40 -21.66 -10.95
N VAL A 464 -28.54 -20.65 -10.86
CA VAL A 464 -27.44 -20.40 -11.80
C VAL A 464 -26.15 -20.78 -11.11
N ARG A 465 -25.55 -21.89 -11.52
CA ARG A 465 -24.26 -22.35 -11.00
C ARG A 465 -23.14 -21.92 -11.93
N GLN A 466 -22.23 -21.08 -11.46
CA GLN A 466 -21.06 -20.61 -12.17
C GLN A 466 -19.81 -21.35 -11.68
N GLU A 467 -19.21 -22.16 -12.56
CA GLU A 467 -18.02 -22.94 -12.29
C GLU A 467 -16.83 -22.34 -13.02
N THR A 468 -15.83 -21.93 -12.24
CA THR A 468 -14.58 -21.43 -12.79
C THR A 468 -13.42 -21.47 -11.78
N ARG A 469 -12.18 -21.58 -12.28
CA ARG A 469 -10.93 -21.28 -11.55
C ARG A 469 -10.40 -19.86 -11.82
N PHE A 470 -11.19 -18.97 -12.42
CA PHE A 470 -10.76 -17.61 -12.75
C PHE A 470 -10.13 -16.91 -11.52
N PRO A 471 -8.95 -16.27 -11.66
CA PRO A 471 -8.26 -15.95 -12.92
C PRO A 471 -7.24 -17.01 -13.39
N TYR A 472 -7.15 -18.17 -12.75
CA TYR A 472 -6.22 -19.25 -13.11
C TYR A 472 -6.69 -20.09 -14.33
N GLU A 473 -7.84 -19.75 -14.89
CA GLU A 473 -8.33 -20.24 -16.17
C GLU A 473 -8.98 -19.09 -16.96
N GLN A 474 -9.09 -19.24 -18.28
CA GLN A 474 -9.50 -18.18 -19.20
C GLN A 474 -10.96 -18.37 -19.67
N GLY A 475 -11.89 -18.56 -18.73
CA GLY A 475 -13.31 -18.72 -19.06
C GLY A 475 -14.17 -19.06 -17.84
N THR A 476 -15.47 -19.21 -18.07
CA THR A 476 -16.45 -19.62 -17.05
C THR A 476 -17.55 -20.47 -17.67
N THR A 477 -18.14 -21.37 -16.88
CA THR A 477 -19.31 -22.16 -17.28
C THR A 477 -20.48 -21.90 -16.34
N LEU A 478 -21.63 -21.51 -16.91
CA LEU A 478 -22.89 -21.33 -16.19
C LEU A 478 -23.80 -22.52 -16.51
N THR A 479 -24.30 -23.20 -15.48
CA THR A 479 -25.30 -24.27 -15.61
C THR A 479 -26.61 -23.82 -14.96
N LEU A 480 -27.71 -23.95 -15.69
CA LEU A 480 -29.04 -23.55 -15.22
C LEU A 480 -29.82 -24.76 -14.69
N THR A 481 -30.30 -24.68 -13.46
CA THR A 481 -31.22 -25.67 -12.88
C THR A 481 -32.58 -25.04 -12.63
N ARG A 482 -33.65 -25.64 -13.15
CA ARG A 482 -35.03 -25.10 -13.06
C ARG A 482 -36.08 -26.20 -13.20
N PRO A 483 -37.30 -26.04 -12.65
CA PRO A 483 -38.39 -26.99 -12.89
C PRO A 483 -38.73 -27.07 -14.39
N THR A 484 -38.95 -28.28 -14.90
CA THR A 484 -39.26 -28.50 -16.33
C THR A 484 -40.60 -27.90 -16.75
N THR A 485 -41.45 -27.50 -15.80
CA THR A 485 -42.72 -26.81 -16.03
C THR A 485 -42.56 -25.32 -16.29
N VAL A 486 -41.40 -24.72 -16.00
CA VAL A 486 -41.12 -23.30 -16.22
C VAL A 486 -40.59 -23.11 -17.64
N THR A 487 -41.34 -22.39 -18.46
CA THR A 487 -41.00 -22.12 -19.87
C THR A 487 -40.77 -20.64 -20.18
N ASP A 488 -40.88 -19.79 -19.17
CA ASP A 488 -40.72 -18.34 -19.34
C ASP A 488 -39.29 -17.98 -19.74
N SER A 489 -39.19 -16.99 -20.61
CA SER A 489 -37.93 -16.46 -21.09
C SER A 489 -37.43 -15.35 -20.17
N PHE A 490 -36.14 -15.39 -19.85
CA PHE A 490 -35.45 -14.30 -19.19
C PHE A 490 -34.15 -13.97 -19.94
N THR A 491 -33.61 -12.79 -19.70
CA THR A 491 -32.41 -12.29 -20.37
C THR A 491 -31.19 -12.51 -19.50
N LEU A 492 -30.17 -13.21 -20.03
CA LEU A 492 -28.82 -13.24 -19.47
C LEU A 492 -27.98 -12.15 -20.12
N LEU A 493 -27.45 -11.21 -19.34
CA LEU A 493 -26.49 -10.19 -19.77
C LEU A 493 -25.09 -10.58 -19.33
N LEU A 494 -24.30 -11.13 -20.26
CA LEU A 494 -22.93 -11.58 -19.99
C LEU A 494 -21.95 -10.45 -20.27
N ARG A 495 -21.12 -10.08 -19.28
CA ARG A 495 -20.11 -9.03 -19.49
C ARG A 495 -19.08 -9.48 -20.52
N HIS A 496 -18.77 -8.61 -21.47
CA HIS A 496 -17.58 -8.66 -22.32
C HIS A 496 -16.56 -7.68 -21.72
N PRO A 497 -15.59 -8.14 -20.92
CA PRO A 497 -14.66 -7.24 -20.23
C PRO A 497 -13.83 -6.42 -21.20
N LYS A 498 -13.51 -5.17 -20.83
CA LYS A 498 -12.67 -4.29 -21.67
C LYS A 498 -11.30 -4.88 -22.02
N TRP A 499 -10.74 -5.75 -21.18
CA TRP A 499 -9.45 -6.37 -21.40
C TRP A 499 -9.49 -7.56 -22.37
N VAL A 500 -10.67 -8.15 -22.65
CA VAL A 500 -10.81 -9.21 -23.67
C VAL A 500 -10.87 -8.56 -25.05
N ALA A 501 -10.17 -9.13 -26.03
CA ALA A 501 -10.25 -8.64 -27.41
C ALA A 501 -11.53 -9.12 -28.09
N ALA A 502 -12.11 -8.30 -28.98
CA ALA A 502 -13.37 -8.63 -29.66
C ALA A 502 -13.37 -9.99 -30.38
N SER A 503 -12.23 -10.38 -30.96
CA SER A 503 -12.08 -11.65 -31.67
C SER A 503 -11.95 -12.87 -30.75
N GLY A 504 -11.70 -12.68 -29.45
CA GLY A 504 -11.46 -13.76 -28.48
C GLY A 504 -12.63 -14.04 -27.54
N PHE A 505 -13.62 -13.15 -27.47
CA PHE A 505 -14.79 -13.34 -26.60
C PHE A 505 -15.82 -14.24 -27.28
N VAL A 506 -15.85 -15.51 -26.88
CA VAL A 506 -16.75 -16.52 -27.47
C VAL A 506 -17.75 -16.98 -26.41
N ILE A 507 -19.04 -16.98 -26.77
CA ILE A 507 -20.11 -17.56 -25.95
C ILE A 507 -20.67 -18.77 -26.67
N ARG A 508 -20.86 -19.88 -25.95
CA ARG A 508 -21.54 -21.08 -26.45
C ARG A 508 -22.72 -21.41 -25.54
N VAL A 509 -23.86 -21.75 -26.14
CA VAL A 509 -25.03 -22.28 -25.44
C VAL A 509 -25.22 -23.71 -25.91
N ASN A 510 -25.15 -24.67 -24.99
CA ASN A 510 -25.23 -26.11 -25.28
C ASN A 510 -24.26 -26.53 -26.41
N GLY A 511 -23.02 -26.05 -26.34
CA GLY A 511 -21.95 -26.30 -27.33
C GLY A 511 -22.05 -25.49 -28.63
N THR A 512 -23.15 -24.79 -28.87
CA THR A 512 -23.36 -24.00 -30.09
C THR A 512 -22.90 -22.56 -29.90
N PRO A 513 -21.97 -22.04 -30.72
CA PRO A 513 -21.57 -20.63 -30.67
C PRO A 513 -22.75 -19.69 -30.83
N VAL A 514 -22.75 -18.59 -30.08
CA VAL A 514 -23.71 -17.51 -30.23
C VAL A 514 -23.04 -16.36 -30.96
N GLU A 515 -23.61 -15.95 -32.09
CA GLU A 515 -23.20 -14.72 -32.76
C GLU A 515 -23.56 -13.52 -31.89
N SER A 516 -22.59 -12.66 -31.63
CA SER A 516 -22.74 -11.46 -30.83
C SER A 516 -21.91 -10.33 -31.43
N ALA A 517 -22.52 -9.16 -31.61
CA ALA A 517 -21.84 -7.94 -32.03
C ALA A 517 -21.25 -7.14 -30.86
N SER A 518 -20.99 -7.78 -29.71
CA SER A 518 -20.41 -7.08 -28.55
C SER A 518 -19.02 -6.53 -28.80
N THR A 519 -18.72 -5.45 -28.09
CA THR A 519 -17.43 -4.78 -28.08
C THR A 519 -16.82 -4.89 -26.68
N PRO A 520 -15.49 -4.86 -26.52
CA PRO A 520 -14.87 -4.84 -25.19
C PRO A 520 -15.45 -3.71 -24.33
N GLY A 521 -15.82 -4.03 -23.09
CA GLY A 521 -16.50 -3.11 -22.18
C GLY A 521 -18.00 -2.97 -22.46
N SER A 522 -18.68 -4.07 -22.81
CA SER A 522 -20.14 -4.08 -22.99
C SER A 522 -20.79 -5.36 -22.43
N TYR A 523 -22.11 -5.53 -22.60
CA TYR A 523 -22.83 -6.75 -22.26
C TYR A 523 -23.42 -7.41 -23.51
N VAL A 524 -23.42 -8.76 -23.53
CA VAL A 524 -24.17 -9.56 -24.49
C VAL A 524 -25.49 -9.98 -23.86
N ALA A 525 -26.61 -9.52 -24.43
CA ALA A 525 -27.94 -9.90 -24.00
C ALA A 525 -28.41 -11.18 -24.72
N LEU A 526 -28.70 -12.23 -23.96
CA LEU A 526 -29.22 -13.51 -24.43
C LEU A 526 -30.60 -13.75 -23.81
N ARG A 527 -31.67 -13.43 -24.54
CA ARG A 527 -33.05 -13.74 -24.14
C ARG A 527 -33.47 -15.08 -24.74
N ARG A 528 -33.74 -16.07 -23.89
CA ARG A 528 -34.14 -17.42 -24.30
C ARG A 528 -35.12 -18.05 -23.31
N PRO A 529 -35.95 -19.02 -23.75
CA PRO A 529 -36.69 -19.90 -22.85
C PRO A 529 -35.74 -20.96 -22.30
N TRP A 530 -34.91 -20.57 -21.33
CA TRP A 530 -33.88 -21.45 -20.78
C TRP A 530 -34.49 -22.72 -20.19
N ALA A 531 -33.90 -23.87 -20.49
CA ALA A 531 -34.33 -25.18 -20.01
C ALA A 531 -33.48 -25.66 -18.82
N ASN A 532 -33.98 -26.68 -18.11
CA ASN A 532 -33.20 -27.35 -17.09
C ASN A 532 -31.99 -28.05 -17.71
N GLY A 533 -30.81 -27.79 -17.16
CA GLY A 533 -29.55 -28.36 -17.65
C GLY A 533 -28.91 -27.59 -18.80
N ASP A 534 -29.45 -26.42 -19.19
CA ASP A 534 -28.78 -25.57 -20.16
C ASP A 534 -27.42 -25.11 -19.64
N VAL A 535 -26.42 -25.17 -20.52
CA VAL A 535 -25.03 -24.82 -20.23
C VAL A 535 -24.59 -23.65 -21.12
N ILE A 536 -24.06 -22.61 -20.49
CA ILE A 536 -23.49 -21.43 -21.15
C ILE A 536 -22.01 -21.37 -20.82
N GLN A 537 -21.17 -21.43 -21.85
CA GLN A 537 -19.71 -21.33 -21.73
C GLN A 537 -19.26 -19.98 -22.27
N VAL A 538 -18.41 -19.30 -21.52
CA VAL A 538 -17.83 -18.00 -21.91
C VAL A 538 -16.31 -18.13 -21.92
N GLU A 539 -15.70 -17.89 -23.07
CA GLU A 539 -14.25 -17.87 -23.26
C GLU A 539 -13.73 -16.44 -23.01
N LEU A 540 -12.70 -16.31 -22.17
CA LEU A 540 -12.14 -15.03 -21.72
C LEU A 540 -10.61 -14.98 -21.92
N PRO A 541 -10.10 -14.97 -23.17
CA PRO A 541 -8.66 -14.97 -23.41
C PRO A 541 -7.94 -13.80 -22.74
N MET A 542 -6.99 -14.13 -21.86
CA MET A 542 -6.17 -13.21 -21.09
C MET A 542 -4.83 -12.99 -21.79
N ARG A 543 -4.37 -11.74 -21.80
CA ARG A 543 -3.05 -11.35 -22.31
C ARG A 543 -2.33 -10.49 -21.31
N VAL A 544 -1.01 -10.45 -21.42
CA VAL A 544 -0.22 -9.46 -20.67
C VAL A 544 -0.47 -8.08 -21.26
N ALA A 545 -0.68 -7.09 -20.40
CA ALA A 545 -0.75 -5.68 -20.78
C ALA A 545 0.18 -4.84 -19.91
N CYS A 546 0.57 -3.68 -20.45
CA CYS A 546 1.41 -2.70 -19.76
C CYS A 546 0.62 -1.41 -19.58
N GLU A 547 0.42 -0.99 -18.33
CA GLU A 547 -0.33 0.21 -17.97
C GLU A 547 0.60 1.24 -17.34
N ALA A 548 0.59 2.48 -17.84
CA ALA A 548 1.37 3.56 -17.24
C ALA A 548 0.72 4.05 -15.94
N MET A 549 1.53 4.42 -14.96
CA MET A 549 1.05 5.09 -13.76
C MET A 549 0.38 6.44 -14.13
N PRO A 550 -0.82 6.75 -13.59
CA PRO A 550 -1.51 7.99 -13.88
C PRO A 550 -0.64 9.22 -13.62
N ASN A 551 -0.50 10.09 -14.62
CA ASN A 551 0.29 11.33 -14.58
C ASN A 551 1.79 11.17 -14.21
N TYR A 552 2.32 9.95 -14.12
CA TYR A 552 3.74 9.68 -13.85
C TYR A 552 4.23 8.50 -14.69
N THR A 553 4.19 8.69 -16.01
CA THR A 553 4.21 7.60 -16.99
C THR A 553 5.54 6.87 -17.11
N THR A 554 6.62 7.29 -16.42
CA THR A 554 7.90 6.56 -16.37
C THR A 554 7.80 5.27 -15.55
N TYR A 555 6.78 5.13 -14.70
CA TYR A 555 6.48 3.88 -14.02
C TYR A 555 5.32 3.16 -14.71
N VAL A 556 5.45 1.85 -14.86
CA VAL A 556 4.45 0.99 -15.51
C VAL A 556 4.10 -0.20 -14.62
N ALA A 557 2.86 -0.66 -14.70
CA ALA A 557 2.38 -1.91 -14.12
C ALA A 557 2.17 -2.93 -15.24
N LEU A 558 2.29 -4.21 -14.90
CA LEU A 558 1.99 -5.32 -15.80
C LEU A 558 0.76 -6.05 -15.29
N THR A 559 -0.20 -6.32 -16.17
CA THR A 559 -1.43 -7.06 -15.84
C THR A 559 -1.54 -8.30 -16.73
N TYR A 560 -2.23 -9.34 -16.27
CA TYR A 560 -2.67 -10.48 -17.07
C TYR A 560 -4.18 -10.59 -16.95
N GLY A 561 -4.92 -10.25 -18.02
CA GLY A 561 -6.36 -9.99 -17.92
C GLY A 561 -6.63 -8.85 -16.91
N PRO A 562 -7.50 -9.04 -15.89
CA PRO A 562 -7.73 -8.04 -14.85
C PRO A 562 -6.75 -8.14 -13.68
N VAL A 563 -5.83 -9.11 -13.67
CA VAL A 563 -4.95 -9.38 -12.53
C VAL A 563 -3.66 -8.58 -12.64
N LEU A 564 -3.39 -7.74 -11.65
CA LEU A 564 -2.12 -7.05 -11.48
C LEU A 564 -1.02 -8.06 -11.13
N LEU A 565 0.08 -8.02 -11.88
CA LEU A 565 1.27 -8.80 -11.59
C LEU A 565 2.23 -7.98 -10.72
N GLY A 566 2.78 -8.61 -9.68
CA GLY A 566 3.84 -8.06 -8.86
C GLY A 566 4.94 -9.08 -8.60
N ALA A 567 6.03 -8.67 -7.95
CA ALA A 567 7.13 -9.56 -7.60
C ALA A 567 7.56 -9.38 -6.14
N LYS A 568 7.90 -10.50 -5.48
CA LYS A 568 8.59 -10.50 -4.19
C LYS A 568 10.04 -10.05 -4.40
N THR A 569 10.53 -9.15 -3.54
CA THR A 569 11.87 -8.54 -3.68
C THR A 569 12.75 -8.67 -2.43
N GLY A 570 12.23 -9.23 -1.34
CA GLY A 570 13.00 -9.53 -0.13
C GLY A 570 12.13 -9.56 1.12
N THR A 571 12.67 -10.12 2.20
CA THR A 571 12.01 -10.23 3.52
C THR A 571 12.74 -9.46 4.62
N ASP A 572 13.74 -8.67 4.23
CA ASP A 572 14.57 -7.91 5.16
C ASP A 572 13.84 -6.68 5.71
N ASN A 573 14.03 -6.42 7.01
CA ASN A 573 13.60 -5.21 7.71
C ASN A 573 12.11 -4.87 7.53
N LEU A 574 11.24 -5.88 7.63
CA LEU A 574 9.77 -5.74 7.66
C LEU A 574 9.31 -5.29 9.06
N VAL A 575 9.82 -4.15 9.55
CA VAL A 575 9.57 -3.67 10.92
C VAL A 575 8.08 -3.39 11.11
N GLY A 576 7.48 -3.90 12.19
CA GLY A 576 6.06 -3.70 12.45
C GLY A 576 5.13 -4.34 11.41
N LEU A 577 5.56 -5.41 10.72
CA LEU A 577 4.75 -6.16 9.77
C LEU A 577 3.37 -6.52 10.34
N LEU A 578 3.34 -6.89 11.63
CA LEU A 578 2.13 -7.02 12.43
C LEU A 578 2.07 -5.85 13.41
N ALA A 579 1.00 -5.06 13.32
CA ALA A 579 0.81 -3.91 14.19
C ALA A 579 0.30 -4.32 15.58
N GLY A 580 0.77 -3.66 16.62
CA GLY A 580 0.22 -3.73 17.97
C GLY A 580 -0.84 -2.65 18.21
N GLU A 581 -0.92 -2.20 19.47
CA GLU A 581 -1.89 -1.20 19.94
C GLU A 581 -1.42 0.25 19.75
N GLY A 582 -0.17 0.47 19.34
CA GLY A 582 0.43 1.79 19.28
C GLY A 582 -0.13 2.69 18.18
N ARG A 583 0.05 4.00 18.38
CA ARG A 583 -0.28 5.01 17.37
C ARG A 583 0.70 4.94 16.21
N MET A 584 0.25 5.27 14.99
CA MET A 584 1.03 5.12 13.74
C MET A 584 1.44 3.70 13.33
N GLU A 585 1.06 2.66 14.08
CA GLU A 585 1.49 1.29 13.75
C GLU A 585 0.84 0.71 12.49
N HIS A 586 -0.08 1.43 11.84
CA HIS A 586 -0.60 1.12 10.51
C HIS A 586 0.38 1.44 9.37
N VAL A 587 1.47 2.15 9.66
CA VAL A 587 2.49 2.57 8.68
C VAL A 587 3.67 1.59 8.68
N ALA A 588 4.10 1.19 7.48
CA ALA A 588 5.28 0.36 7.26
C ALA A 588 6.59 1.14 7.52
N THR A 589 7.00 1.26 8.79
CA THR A 589 8.11 2.12 9.27
C THR A 589 9.52 1.61 8.96
N GLY A 590 9.65 0.37 8.46
CA GLY A 590 10.92 -0.22 8.06
C GLY A 590 11.68 0.65 7.06
N PRO A 591 13.02 0.54 7.04
CA PRO A 591 13.88 1.41 6.24
C PRO A 591 13.54 1.31 4.75
N TYR A 592 13.68 2.43 4.04
CA TYR A 592 13.59 2.42 2.59
C TYR A 592 14.77 1.67 1.97
N LYS A 593 14.50 0.98 0.86
CA LYS A 593 15.53 0.62 -0.11
C LYS A 593 15.64 1.72 -1.15
N THR A 594 16.82 1.89 -1.73
CA THR A 594 17.00 2.78 -2.88
C THR A 594 16.22 2.23 -4.07
N LEU A 595 15.45 3.07 -4.75
CA LEU A 595 14.76 2.81 -6.02
C LEU A 595 15.74 2.30 -7.07
N THR A 596 17.00 2.75 -7.03
CA THR A 596 18.07 2.27 -7.92
C THR A 596 18.57 0.86 -7.57
N SER A 597 18.33 0.38 -6.34
CA SER A 597 18.52 -1.04 -5.98
C SER A 597 17.34 -1.91 -6.39
N ALA A 598 16.23 -1.34 -6.87
CA ALA A 598 15.14 -2.09 -7.44
C ALA A 598 15.47 -2.56 -8.88
N PRO A 599 14.86 -3.66 -9.34
CA PRO A 599 14.83 -4.00 -10.76
C PRO A 599 14.26 -2.85 -11.60
N ILE A 600 15.04 -2.40 -12.60
CA ILE A 600 14.62 -1.37 -13.58
C ILE A 600 14.46 -2.04 -14.94
N LEU A 601 13.40 -1.67 -15.66
CA LEU A 601 13.12 -2.17 -17.01
C LEU A 601 13.68 -1.20 -18.05
N ILE A 602 14.63 -1.66 -18.86
CA ILE A 602 15.30 -0.90 -19.91
C ILE A 602 14.90 -1.50 -21.26
N GLY A 603 14.20 -0.72 -22.08
CA GLY A 603 13.79 -1.17 -23.41
C GLY A 603 12.65 -0.33 -23.99
N ASP A 604 12.08 -0.80 -25.10
CA ASP A 604 10.86 -0.23 -25.67
C ASP A 604 9.62 -0.65 -24.87
N ARG A 605 8.71 0.28 -24.61
CA ARG A 605 7.51 0.00 -23.80
C ARG A 605 6.48 -0.82 -24.56
N ALA A 606 6.30 -0.55 -25.86
CA ALA A 606 5.27 -1.23 -26.64
C ALA A 606 5.54 -2.74 -26.73
N SER A 607 6.81 -3.12 -26.75
CA SER A 607 7.27 -4.51 -26.81
C SER A 607 7.40 -5.19 -25.43
N LEU A 608 7.20 -4.46 -24.33
CA LEU A 608 7.40 -5.02 -22.97
C LEU A 608 6.43 -6.18 -22.67
N PRO A 609 5.12 -6.12 -22.96
CA PRO A 609 4.21 -7.24 -22.72
C PRO A 609 4.66 -8.55 -23.35
N ASP A 610 5.20 -8.50 -24.57
CA ASP A 610 5.67 -9.68 -25.32
C ASP A 610 6.91 -10.35 -24.68
N SER A 611 7.63 -9.62 -23.83
CA SER A 611 8.78 -10.14 -23.09
C SER A 611 8.42 -10.90 -21.81
N VAL A 612 7.14 -10.88 -21.42
CA VAL A 612 6.63 -11.50 -20.19
C VAL A 612 6.12 -12.90 -20.50
N GLU A 613 6.85 -13.91 -20.03
CA GLU A 613 6.54 -15.31 -20.27
C GLU A 613 5.87 -15.94 -19.06
N LEU A 614 4.75 -16.65 -19.30
CA LEU A 614 4.15 -17.55 -18.30
C LEU A 614 5.09 -18.74 -18.07
N VAL A 615 5.49 -18.95 -16.82
CA VAL A 615 6.39 -20.05 -16.41
C VAL A 615 5.70 -21.12 -15.59
N ASP A 616 4.57 -20.79 -14.95
CA ASP A 616 3.71 -21.74 -14.26
C ASP A 616 2.25 -21.27 -14.38
N ALA A 617 1.42 -22.05 -15.08
CA ALA A 617 0.03 -21.72 -15.34
C ALA A 617 -0.87 -21.90 -14.11
N ASP A 618 -0.59 -22.87 -13.23
CA ASP A 618 -1.46 -23.19 -12.10
C ASP A 618 -1.39 -22.12 -11.00
N SER A 619 -0.24 -21.45 -10.88
CA SER A 619 0.00 -20.37 -9.92
C SER A 619 0.12 -18.99 -10.56
N LEU A 620 0.00 -18.90 -11.90
CA LEU A 620 0.20 -17.69 -12.70
C LEU A 620 1.55 -17.01 -12.40
N HIS A 621 2.63 -17.78 -12.40
CA HIS A 621 3.97 -17.20 -12.33
C HIS A 621 4.48 -16.81 -13.72
N PHE A 622 5.12 -15.65 -13.80
CA PHE A 622 5.71 -15.12 -15.03
C PHE A 622 7.19 -14.73 -14.82
N ARG A 623 7.89 -14.47 -15.92
CA ARG A 623 9.24 -13.88 -15.94
C ARG A 623 9.35 -12.86 -17.07
N ILE A 624 10.08 -11.78 -16.83
CA ILE A 624 10.43 -10.79 -17.87
C ILE A 624 11.80 -11.15 -18.47
N LYS A 625 11.92 -11.23 -19.80
CA LYS A 625 13.18 -11.49 -20.50
C LYS A 625 13.79 -10.24 -21.12
N GLY A 626 15.09 -10.02 -20.91
CA GLY A 626 15.87 -9.05 -21.70
C GLY A 626 15.65 -7.57 -21.36
N TYR A 627 14.82 -7.25 -20.37
CA TYR A 627 14.55 -5.86 -19.95
C TYR A 627 15.31 -5.43 -18.70
N PHE A 628 15.73 -6.34 -17.82
CA PHE A 628 16.32 -5.93 -16.56
C PHE A 628 17.68 -5.25 -16.74
N ASN A 629 17.91 -4.17 -15.99
CA ASN A 629 19.18 -3.47 -15.91
C ASN A 629 20.35 -4.29 -15.33
N SER A 630 20.07 -5.48 -14.77
CA SER A 630 21.09 -6.39 -14.22
C SER A 630 20.66 -7.86 -14.37
N PRO A 631 21.59 -8.76 -14.77
CA PRO A 631 21.30 -10.20 -14.88
C PRO A 631 20.84 -10.86 -13.58
N ARG A 632 21.13 -10.27 -12.41
CA ARG A 632 20.71 -10.80 -11.10
C ARG A 632 19.19 -10.91 -10.94
N TYR A 633 18.42 -10.19 -11.76
CA TYR A 633 16.96 -10.21 -11.72
C TYR A 633 16.34 -11.13 -12.77
N ASN A 634 17.15 -11.83 -13.59
CA ASN A 634 16.64 -12.69 -14.65
C ASN A 634 15.76 -13.83 -14.11
N ASP A 635 15.92 -14.23 -12.84
CA ASP A 635 15.09 -15.25 -12.20
C ASP A 635 13.96 -14.67 -11.33
N LEU A 636 13.75 -13.35 -11.35
CA LEU A 636 12.66 -12.70 -10.63
C LEU A 636 11.31 -13.19 -11.17
N ARG A 637 10.47 -13.71 -10.27
CA ARG A 637 9.13 -14.19 -10.60
C ARG A 637 8.10 -13.10 -10.37
N LEU A 638 7.25 -12.90 -11.38
CA LEU A 638 6.03 -12.13 -11.25
C LEU A 638 4.88 -13.09 -10.91
N GLN A 639 3.92 -12.65 -10.11
CA GLN A 639 2.74 -13.42 -9.67
C GLN A 639 1.55 -12.49 -9.44
N PRO A 640 0.31 -12.99 -9.32
CA PRO A 640 -0.84 -12.17 -8.93
C PRO A 640 -0.55 -11.39 -7.65
N PHE A 641 -0.65 -10.06 -7.70
CA PHE A 641 -0.24 -9.17 -6.60
C PHE A 641 -0.95 -9.52 -5.28
N ALA A 642 -2.23 -9.90 -5.34
CA ALA A 642 -3.02 -10.30 -4.19
C ALA A 642 -2.51 -11.56 -3.46
N THR A 643 -1.53 -12.28 -4.02
CA THR A 643 -0.89 -13.45 -3.37
C THR A 643 0.45 -13.12 -2.71
N ILE A 644 0.95 -11.88 -2.85
CA ILE A 644 2.25 -11.47 -2.33
C ILE A 644 2.10 -10.99 -0.89
N HIS A 645 2.38 -11.83 0.08
CA HIS A 645 2.41 -11.47 1.51
C HIS A 645 3.81 -11.66 2.11
N ASP A 646 4.02 -11.10 3.31
CA ASP A 646 5.24 -11.18 4.13
C ASP A 646 6.54 -10.91 3.38
N SER A 647 6.51 -9.88 2.53
CA SER A 647 7.60 -9.55 1.64
C SER A 647 7.58 -8.06 1.30
N ARG A 648 8.76 -7.50 1.08
CA ARG A 648 8.92 -6.34 0.21
C ARG A 648 8.53 -6.74 -1.20
N TYR A 649 7.90 -5.85 -1.94
CA TYR A 649 7.37 -6.19 -3.26
C TYR A 649 7.48 -5.04 -4.25
N MET A 650 7.20 -5.36 -5.51
CA MET A 650 7.00 -4.38 -6.57
C MET A 650 5.70 -4.68 -7.31
N MET A 651 4.94 -3.64 -7.61
CA MET A 651 3.78 -3.68 -8.52
C MET A 651 3.92 -2.70 -9.69
N TYR A 652 4.73 -1.64 -9.48
CA TYR A 652 5.13 -0.69 -10.51
C TYR A 652 6.63 -0.79 -10.73
N TRP A 653 7.01 -0.70 -12.00
CA TRP A 653 8.36 -0.87 -12.49
C TRP A 653 8.81 0.43 -13.12
N TRP A 654 9.98 0.92 -12.72
CA TRP A 654 10.58 2.05 -13.41
C TRP A 654 11.02 1.58 -14.80
N GLN A 655 10.42 2.13 -15.84
CA GLN A 655 10.63 1.72 -17.22
C GLN A 655 11.16 2.90 -18.04
N LEU A 656 12.34 2.70 -18.62
CA LEU A 656 13.07 3.70 -19.38
C LEU A 656 13.55 3.11 -20.70
N THR A 657 13.75 3.98 -21.68
CA THR A 657 14.60 3.62 -22.82
C THR A 657 16.07 3.60 -22.40
N LYS A 658 16.94 2.96 -23.19
CA LYS A 658 18.38 2.92 -22.92
C LYS A 658 18.99 4.32 -22.77
N ALA A 659 18.64 5.25 -23.67
CA ALA A 659 19.12 6.63 -23.64
C ALA A 659 18.63 7.40 -22.39
N GLN A 660 17.38 7.17 -21.95
CA GLN A 660 16.86 7.78 -20.73
C GLN A 660 17.58 7.24 -19.48
N TYR A 661 17.83 5.93 -19.42
CA TYR A 661 18.55 5.33 -18.30
C TYR A 661 19.97 5.90 -18.16
N GLU A 662 20.69 6.03 -19.27
CA GLU A 662 22.04 6.60 -19.30
C GLU A 662 22.08 8.07 -18.85
N SER A 663 21.02 8.86 -19.11
CA SER A 663 20.98 10.29 -18.76
C SER A 663 20.57 10.59 -17.31
N VAL A 664 19.78 9.73 -16.66
CA VAL A 664 19.22 10.01 -15.32
C VAL A 664 19.93 9.29 -14.18
N ARG A 665 20.68 8.21 -14.47
CA ARG A 665 21.21 7.30 -13.44
C ARG A 665 22.01 8.02 -12.34
N ALA A 666 22.99 8.85 -12.72
CA ALA A 666 23.87 9.51 -11.75
C ALA A 666 23.15 10.57 -10.89
N THR A 667 22.18 11.29 -11.47
CA THR A 667 21.43 12.33 -10.77
C THR A 667 20.44 11.71 -9.77
N VAL A 668 19.70 10.68 -10.19
CA VAL A 668 18.70 10.01 -9.34
C VAL A 668 19.38 9.30 -8.17
N GLU A 669 20.52 8.64 -8.38
CA GLU A 669 21.30 8.03 -7.29
C GLU A 669 21.70 9.05 -6.22
N LYS A 670 22.12 10.25 -6.64
CA LYS A 670 22.54 11.32 -5.72
C LYS A 670 21.35 11.90 -4.94
N GLU A 671 20.25 12.23 -5.62
CA GLU A 671 19.04 12.77 -4.98
C GLU A 671 18.43 11.76 -3.99
N GLU A 672 18.45 10.48 -4.37
CA GLU A 672 17.94 9.41 -3.54
C GLU A 672 18.80 9.14 -2.30
N ALA A 673 20.13 9.20 -2.42
CA ALA A 673 21.02 9.08 -1.27
C ALA A 673 20.72 10.15 -0.20
N LEU A 674 20.41 11.39 -0.62
CA LEU A 674 20.03 12.47 0.28
C LEU A 674 18.67 12.23 0.96
N LEU A 675 17.68 11.72 0.22
CA LEU A 675 16.37 11.38 0.77
C LEU A 675 16.45 10.20 1.75
N LEU A 676 17.25 9.19 1.42
CA LEU A 676 17.47 8.02 2.27
C LEU A 676 18.23 8.40 3.54
N GLU A 677 19.23 9.28 3.45
CA GLU A 677 19.91 9.82 4.62
C GLU A 677 18.92 10.55 5.53
N LEU A 678 18.05 11.40 4.97
CA LEU A 678 17.05 12.11 5.74
C LEU A 678 16.07 11.13 6.44
N ASP A 679 15.60 10.10 5.75
CA ASP A 679 14.70 9.08 6.33
C ASP A 679 15.39 8.27 7.43
N ASN A 680 16.63 7.82 7.20
CA ASN A 680 17.41 7.08 8.20
C ASN A 680 17.72 7.91 9.46
N ARG A 681 17.82 9.23 9.31
CA ARG A 681 17.97 10.16 10.44
C ARG A 681 16.64 10.42 11.13
N THR A 682 15.50 10.13 10.52
CA THR A 682 14.18 10.50 11.07
C THR A 682 13.81 9.62 12.26
N ILE A 683 13.72 10.23 13.43
CA ILE A 683 13.23 9.62 14.66
C ILE A 683 11.70 9.60 14.65
N ASP A 684 11.11 10.76 14.34
CA ASP A 684 9.67 10.97 14.26
C ASP A 684 9.32 12.09 13.27
N GLN A 685 8.10 12.10 12.73
CA GLN A 685 7.70 13.03 11.67
C GLN A 685 6.23 13.44 11.76
N VAL A 686 5.99 14.76 11.72
CA VAL A 686 4.67 15.35 11.46
C VAL A 686 4.60 15.85 10.02
N LYS A 687 3.46 15.62 9.38
CA LYS A 687 3.05 16.24 8.11
C LYS A 687 1.94 17.27 8.40
N PRO A 688 2.28 18.54 8.71
CA PRO A 688 1.30 19.56 9.07
C PRO A 688 0.24 19.77 8.00
N GLY A 689 -1.01 19.98 8.43
CA GLY A 689 -2.19 20.08 7.57
C GLY A 689 -2.77 18.75 7.09
N GLU A 690 -2.08 17.62 7.27
CA GLU A 690 -2.64 16.28 6.99
C GLU A 690 -3.33 15.71 8.24
N GLN A 691 -4.64 15.48 8.15
CA GLN A 691 -5.49 15.21 9.33
C GLN A 691 -5.00 14.03 10.18
N GLN A 692 -4.66 12.89 9.57
CA GLN A 692 -4.22 11.71 10.32
C GLN A 692 -2.86 11.94 10.98
N SER A 693 -1.88 12.52 10.25
CA SER A 693 -0.58 12.86 10.82
C SER A 693 -0.69 13.86 11.98
N GLU A 694 -1.53 14.89 11.85
CA GLU A 694 -1.73 15.87 12.93
C GLU A 694 -2.49 15.31 14.13
N SER A 695 -3.52 14.49 13.86
CA SER A 695 -4.17 13.72 14.90
C SER A 695 -3.10 12.93 15.63
N ASP A 696 -2.30 12.14 14.90
CA ASP A 696 -1.28 11.22 15.41
C ASP A 696 -0.22 11.86 16.31
N HIS A 697 -0.02 13.16 16.18
CA HIS A 697 0.90 13.95 16.99
C HIS A 697 0.20 14.94 17.92
N PHE A 698 -1.07 14.68 18.29
CA PHE A 698 -1.84 15.45 19.27
C PHE A 698 -1.81 16.95 18.99
N MET A 699 -2.06 17.33 17.74
CA MET A 699 -2.07 18.73 17.36
C MET A 699 -3.00 19.53 18.28
N GLN A 700 -2.48 20.65 18.79
CA GLN A 700 -3.24 21.67 19.52
C GLN A 700 -2.90 23.05 18.96
N GLY A 701 -3.78 24.02 19.19
CA GLY A 701 -3.48 25.41 18.88
C GLY A 701 -4.65 26.36 19.03
N GLU A 702 -4.34 27.65 18.85
CA GLU A 702 -5.25 28.78 18.89
C GLU A 702 -5.00 29.67 17.67
N SER A 703 -6.07 30.19 17.07
CA SER A 703 -6.02 31.04 15.86
C SER A 703 -5.20 30.41 14.72
N THR A 704 -5.36 29.09 14.54
CA THR A 704 -4.61 28.31 13.55
C THR A 704 -5.33 28.21 12.21
N ASN A 705 -4.59 28.17 11.12
CA ASN A 705 -5.08 27.78 9.80
C ASN A 705 -4.27 26.61 9.23
N ASN A 706 -4.83 25.93 8.24
CA ASN A 706 -4.10 24.99 7.41
C ASN A 706 -4.51 25.14 5.94
N GLY A 707 -3.74 24.55 5.03
CA GLY A 707 -4.07 24.55 3.62
C GLY A 707 -3.01 23.85 2.78
N VAL A 708 -3.13 24.00 1.46
CA VAL A 708 -2.15 23.50 0.49
C VAL A 708 -1.56 24.69 -0.25
N PHE A 709 -0.23 24.80 -0.26
CA PHE A 709 0.49 25.79 -1.04
C PHE A 709 1.62 25.12 -1.82
N SER A 710 1.74 25.42 -3.12
CA SER A 710 2.70 24.76 -4.03
C SER A 710 2.70 23.23 -3.92
N GLY A 711 1.51 22.63 -3.80
CA GLY A 711 1.33 21.18 -3.73
C GLY A 711 1.76 20.51 -2.41
N SER A 712 2.06 21.30 -1.37
CA SER A 712 2.42 20.81 -0.03
C SER A 712 1.45 21.35 1.01
N PHE A 713 1.02 20.49 1.94
CA PHE A 713 0.20 20.91 3.08
C PHE A 713 1.04 21.77 4.03
N TYR A 714 0.37 22.71 4.69
CA TYR A 714 0.99 23.52 5.73
C TYR A 714 0.03 23.79 6.89
N ARG A 715 0.63 24.19 8.02
CA ARG A 715 -0.06 24.81 9.14
C ARG A 715 0.59 26.14 9.52
N ASP A 716 -0.25 27.08 9.94
CA ASP A 716 0.18 28.32 10.59
C ASP A 716 -0.80 28.78 11.68
N ALA A 717 -0.40 29.81 12.43
CA ALA A 717 -1.26 30.51 13.39
C ALA A 717 -1.02 32.01 13.31
N THR A 718 -2.08 32.80 13.45
CA THR A 718 -2.06 34.26 13.21
C THR A 718 -2.27 35.05 14.48
N ASP A 719 -1.68 36.25 14.52
CA ASP A 719 -1.95 37.33 15.49
C ASP A 719 -1.83 36.91 16.96
N GLY A 720 -0.65 36.45 17.37
CA GLY A 720 -0.44 35.97 18.73
C GLY A 720 -0.99 34.57 19.01
N GLY A 721 -1.57 33.89 18.00
CA GLY A 721 -1.95 32.49 18.08
C GLY A 721 -0.76 31.52 18.05
N TRP A 722 -1.01 30.25 18.31
CA TRP A 722 0.01 29.21 18.35
C TRP A 722 -0.52 27.87 17.86
N PHE A 723 0.38 26.96 17.48
CA PHE A 723 0.06 25.55 17.30
C PHE A 723 1.23 24.68 17.72
N GLY A 724 0.95 23.44 18.11
CA GLY A 724 2.01 22.51 18.50
C GLY A 724 1.63 21.05 18.36
N TYR A 725 2.65 20.22 18.45
CA TYR A 725 2.58 18.76 18.30
C TYR A 725 3.35 18.07 19.41
N ARG A 726 2.92 16.88 19.81
CA ARG A 726 3.68 15.97 20.65
C ARG A 726 4.42 14.96 19.77
N MET A 727 5.75 15.01 19.80
CA MET A 727 6.63 14.16 18.99
C MET A 727 7.35 13.12 19.86
N LEU A 728 7.52 11.91 19.32
CA LEU A 728 8.19 10.78 19.96
C LEU A 728 9.71 10.93 19.86
N THR A 729 10.41 10.80 20.99
CA THR A 729 11.88 10.82 21.01
C THR A 729 12.49 9.44 20.75
N LYS A 730 11.70 8.37 20.97
CA LYS A 730 12.14 6.96 20.90
C LYS A 730 13.42 6.69 21.72
N GLY A 731 13.59 7.42 22.82
CA GLY A 731 14.77 7.29 23.71
C GLY A 731 16.05 7.96 23.20
N PHE A 732 16.03 8.66 22.06
CA PHE A 732 17.20 9.40 21.58
C PHE A 732 17.37 10.71 22.37
N THR A 733 18.56 10.89 22.96
CA THR A 733 18.91 12.09 23.74
C THR A 733 20.04 12.91 23.11
N ASP A 734 21.02 12.24 22.50
CA ASP A 734 22.22 12.90 22.00
C ASP A 734 22.12 13.23 20.52
N SER A 735 22.66 14.40 20.15
CA SER A 735 22.73 14.89 18.77
C SER A 735 21.38 15.00 18.07
N VAL A 736 20.26 15.21 18.77
CA VAL A 736 18.94 15.35 18.12
C VAL A 736 18.73 16.77 17.59
N SER A 737 18.12 16.92 16.41
CA SER A 737 17.69 18.22 15.86
C SER A 737 16.21 18.20 15.47
N LEU A 738 15.55 19.34 15.59
CA LEU A 738 14.23 19.58 15.01
C LEU A 738 14.42 20.15 13.60
N MET A 739 14.04 19.41 12.56
CA MET A 739 13.99 19.91 11.20
C MET A 739 12.60 20.46 10.89
N VAL A 740 12.54 21.70 10.42
CA VAL A 740 11.32 22.38 10.01
C VAL A 740 11.42 22.79 8.54
N ARG A 741 10.37 22.54 7.76
CA ARG A 741 10.29 22.94 6.35
C ARG A 741 9.47 24.22 6.17
N TYR A 742 10.01 25.18 5.44
CA TYR A 742 9.41 26.49 5.18
C TYR A 742 9.37 26.82 3.68
N TYR A 743 8.55 27.79 3.27
CA TYR A 743 8.64 28.36 1.92
C TYR A 743 9.80 29.37 1.86
N GLY A 744 10.70 29.23 0.87
CA GLY A 744 11.93 30.02 0.79
C GLY A 744 11.75 31.47 0.33
N LYS A 745 10.63 31.78 -0.35
CA LYS A 745 10.30 33.12 -0.85
C LYS A 745 9.15 33.74 -0.06
N GLU A 746 9.23 33.59 1.26
CA GLU A 746 8.27 34.15 2.20
C GLU A 746 8.40 35.67 2.27
N THR A 747 7.31 36.39 1.99
CA THR A 747 7.23 37.87 2.04
C THR A 747 6.27 38.38 3.11
N GLY A 748 5.48 37.49 3.73
CA GLY A 748 4.57 37.82 4.82
C GLY A 748 5.31 38.06 6.14
N LEU A 749 4.62 38.70 7.09
CA LEU A 749 5.14 39.04 8.42
C LEU A 749 5.20 37.81 9.35
N ARG A 750 6.11 36.87 9.06
CA ARG A 750 6.26 35.60 9.77
C ARG A 750 7.39 35.64 10.79
N THR A 751 7.12 36.24 11.95
CA THR A 751 8.03 36.22 13.11
C THR A 751 7.37 35.51 14.29
N PHE A 752 8.03 34.49 14.82
CA PHE A 752 7.48 33.60 15.85
C PHE A 752 8.58 32.96 16.70
N GLN A 753 8.19 32.26 17.76
CA GLN A 753 9.06 31.43 18.58
C GLN A 753 8.79 29.95 18.32
N ILE A 754 9.85 29.14 18.42
CA ILE A 754 9.74 27.68 18.53
C ILE A 754 10.03 27.34 19.99
N LEU A 755 9.12 26.61 20.62
CA LEU A 755 9.23 26.17 22.01
C LEU A 755 9.27 24.64 22.08
N ILE A 756 10.06 24.12 23.03
CA ILE A 756 10.14 22.70 23.38
C ILE A 756 9.73 22.55 24.83
N ASP A 757 8.63 21.84 25.09
CA ASP A 757 8.04 21.70 26.44
C ASP A 757 7.82 23.05 27.18
N GLY A 758 7.54 24.11 26.42
CA GLY A 758 7.33 25.46 26.95
C GLY A 758 8.59 26.33 27.03
N ASP A 759 9.78 25.76 26.88
CA ASP A 759 11.05 26.52 26.84
C ASP A 759 11.35 27.00 25.42
N THR A 760 11.75 28.28 25.26
CA THR A 760 12.07 28.83 23.94
C THR A 760 13.35 28.23 23.38
N LEU A 761 13.24 27.47 22.29
CA LEU A 761 14.37 26.98 21.51
C LEU A 761 15.03 28.11 20.72
N THR A 762 14.22 28.86 19.97
CA THR A 762 14.71 29.98 19.16
C THR A 762 13.56 30.89 18.73
N ARG A 763 13.90 32.14 18.40
CA ARG A 763 13.05 33.04 17.62
C ARG A 763 13.35 32.90 16.14
N VAL A 764 12.32 32.86 15.30
CA VAL A 764 12.41 32.70 13.85
C VAL A 764 11.77 33.91 13.17
N ASN A 765 12.45 34.45 12.16
CA ASN A 765 11.89 35.41 11.21
C ASN A 765 12.13 34.86 9.81
N LEU A 766 11.06 34.60 9.06
CA LEU A 766 11.12 34.05 7.70
C LEU A 766 11.04 35.13 6.61
N THR A 767 10.57 36.34 6.95
CA THR A 767 10.32 37.42 6.00
C THR A 767 11.58 37.76 5.22
N ASP A 768 11.53 37.63 3.90
CA ASP A 768 12.60 37.92 2.95
C ASP A 768 13.94 37.22 3.26
N LYS A 769 13.91 36.12 4.01
CA LYS A 769 15.14 35.51 4.55
C LYS A 769 15.99 34.81 3.49
N TRP A 770 15.39 33.95 2.66
CA TRP A 770 16.14 33.16 1.66
C TRP A 770 15.91 33.62 0.22
N LYS A 771 14.77 34.27 -0.07
CA LYS A 771 14.43 34.80 -1.39
C LYS A 771 14.56 33.76 -2.52
N THR A 772 14.31 32.49 -2.20
CA THR A 772 14.49 31.36 -3.11
C THR A 772 13.16 30.64 -3.27
N GLU A 773 12.78 30.31 -4.51
CA GLU A 773 11.56 29.56 -4.77
C GLU A 773 11.63 28.13 -4.20
N GLY A 774 10.48 27.60 -3.78
CA GLY A 774 10.34 26.24 -3.27
C GLY A 774 10.45 26.09 -1.75
N ILE A 775 10.38 24.84 -1.30
CA ILE A 775 10.40 24.48 0.12
C ILE A 775 11.83 24.21 0.57
N ILE A 776 12.25 24.88 1.63
CA ILE A 776 13.58 24.75 2.25
C ILE A 776 13.46 24.00 3.58
N SER A 777 14.54 23.35 4.01
CA SER A 777 14.60 22.65 5.31
C SER A 777 15.61 23.34 6.22
N VAL A 778 15.23 23.56 7.48
CA VAL A 778 16.09 24.20 8.50
C VAL A 778 16.16 23.27 9.70
N GLU A 779 17.37 22.93 10.16
CA GLU A 779 17.58 22.11 11.35
C GLU A 779 17.93 22.98 12.57
N TYR A 780 17.24 22.75 13.69
CA TYR A 780 17.46 23.40 14.97
C TYR A 780 17.94 22.36 15.98
N PRO A 781 19.22 22.37 16.40
CA PRO A 781 19.74 21.41 17.38
C PRO A 781 19.00 21.51 18.72
N LEU A 782 18.64 20.36 19.30
CA LEU A 782 18.00 20.29 20.62
C LEU A 782 19.06 19.99 21.71
N PRO A 783 19.04 20.70 22.85
CA PRO A 783 19.89 20.34 23.98
C PRO A 783 19.58 18.93 24.50
N ALA A 784 20.59 18.08 24.70
CA ALA A 784 20.39 16.70 25.17
C ALA A 784 19.64 16.63 26.53
N ALA A 785 19.89 17.61 27.40
CA ALA A 785 19.20 17.76 28.69
C ALA A 785 17.68 17.95 28.55
N TRP A 786 17.20 18.48 27.41
CA TRP A 786 15.77 18.65 27.16
C TRP A 786 15.07 17.34 26.81
N LEU A 787 15.81 16.31 26.41
CA LEU A 787 15.30 15.00 25.98
C LEU A 787 15.50 13.88 27.02
N ALA A 788 16.40 14.09 27.98
CA ALA A 788 16.76 13.07 28.96
C ALA A 788 15.54 12.55 29.74
N GLY A 789 15.32 11.23 29.67
CA GLY A 789 14.24 10.55 30.40
C GLY A 789 12.83 10.78 29.85
N LYS A 790 12.69 11.37 28.65
CA LYS A 790 11.39 11.65 28.02
C LYS A 790 11.15 10.76 26.81
N ASP A 791 9.97 10.14 26.74
CA ASP A 791 9.52 9.38 25.57
C ASP A 791 8.89 10.28 24.50
N THR A 792 8.42 11.46 24.89
CA THR A 792 7.82 12.48 24.02
C THR A 792 8.24 13.89 24.42
N ILE A 793 8.24 14.81 23.46
CA ILE A 793 8.34 16.25 23.69
C ILE A 793 7.22 17.01 23.00
N SER A 794 6.84 18.16 23.53
CA SER A 794 5.93 19.12 22.90
C SER A 794 6.72 20.12 22.08
N VAL A 795 6.40 20.28 20.80
CA VAL A 795 6.99 21.26 19.88
C VAL A 795 5.91 22.28 19.52
N VAL A 796 6.09 23.55 19.91
CA VAL A 796 5.12 24.63 19.71
C VAL A 796 5.69 25.74 18.85
N PHE A 797 4.88 26.26 17.93
CA PHE A 797 5.15 27.44 17.12
C PHE A 797 4.21 28.57 17.58
N ASP A 798 4.78 29.62 18.14
CA ASP A 798 4.05 30.69 18.84
C ASP A 798 4.25 32.05 18.17
N ALA A 799 3.18 32.64 17.65
CA ALA A 799 3.24 33.87 16.87
C ALA A 799 3.47 35.07 17.78
N LEU A 800 4.30 36.02 17.35
CA LEU A 800 4.30 37.32 18.04
C LEU A 800 3.01 38.09 17.70
N PRO A 801 2.56 39.02 18.56
CA PRO A 801 1.40 39.86 18.26
C PRO A 801 1.55 40.57 16.91
N GLY A 802 0.51 40.54 16.06
CA GLY A 802 0.54 41.08 14.70
C GLY A 802 1.35 40.27 13.67
N HIS A 803 1.91 39.11 14.04
CA HIS A 803 2.68 38.24 13.16
C HIS A 803 2.01 36.88 12.95
N VAL A 804 2.57 36.08 12.04
CA VAL A 804 2.12 34.71 11.77
C VAL A 804 3.20 33.71 12.18
N ALA A 805 2.86 32.73 13.01
CA ALA A 805 3.70 31.57 13.30
C ALA A 805 3.58 30.51 12.24
N GLY A 806 4.72 29.99 11.79
CA GLY A 806 4.75 28.84 10.89
C GLY A 806 4.66 29.21 9.41
N GLY A 807 3.73 28.59 8.68
CA GLY A 807 3.98 28.24 7.28
C GLY A 807 4.86 26.99 7.24
N VAL A 808 4.55 26.03 8.12
CA VAL A 808 5.34 24.81 8.32
C VAL A 808 4.81 23.74 7.37
N PHE A 809 5.66 23.30 6.45
CA PHE A 809 5.35 22.32 5.41
C PHE A 809 5.81 20.89 5.76
N GLY A 810 6.38 20.71 6.94
CA GLY A 810 6.92 19.44 7.40
C GLY A 810 7.77 19.61 8.66
N LEU A 811 7.69 18.64 9.56
CA LEU A 811 8.40 18.64 10.83
C LEU A 811 9.03 17.26 11.06
N ARG A 812 10.31 17.20 11.40
CA ARG A 812 10.98 15.94 11.77
C ARG A 812 11.86 16.11 13.00
N LEU A 813 11.83 15.14 13.89
CA LEU A 813 12.95 14.92 14.81
C LEU A 813 14.00 14.08 14.10
N LEU A 814 15.22 14.58 14.05
CA LEU A 814 16.33 13.94 13.37
C LEU A 814 17.42 13.55 14.37
N ASN A 815 17.98 12.35 14.19
CA ASN A 815 19.27 11.99 14.73
C ASN A 815 20.37 12.72 13.92
N GLY A 816 21.19 13.50 14.61
CA GLY A 816 22.25 14.34 14.06
C GLY A 816 23.54 13.58 13.75
N ARG A 817 23.61 12.27 14.00
CA ARG A 817 24.65 11.41 13.43
C ARG A 817 24.45 11.32 11.91
N ARG A 818 24.98 12.29 11.18
CA ARG A 818 24.97 12.30 9.70
C ARG A 818 25.87 11.21 9.17
N VAL A 819 25.28 10.30 8.40
CA VAL A 819 26.04 9.41 7.51
C VAL A 819 26.07 10.13 6.17
N GLU A 820 27.15 10.87 5.91
CA GLU A 820 27.37 11.54 4.61
C GLU A 820 27.05 10.57 3.44
N PRO A 821 26.43 11.02 2.33
CA PRO A 821 26.00 10.14 1.26
C PRO A 821 27.22 9.50 0.59
N LEU A 822 27.36 8.19 0.78
CA LEU A 822 28.47 7.37 0.32
C LEU A 822 28.18 6.88 -1.11
N VAL A 823 28.78 7.49 -2.14
CA VAL A 823 28.73 6.90 -3.50
C VAL A 823 29.61 5.65 -3.48
N THR A 824 29.11 4.48 -3.86
CA THR A 824 29.94 3.27 -3.88
C THR A 824 30.97 3.35 -5.01
N TYR A 825 32.23 3.00 -4.73
CA TYR A 825 33.28 2.95 -5.74
C TYR A 825 32.92 1.98 -6.88
N ARG A 826 33.15 2.41 -8.13
CA ARG A 826 33.11 1.56 -9.32
C ARG A 826 34.22 1.97 -10.27
N PHE A 827 34.81 1.00 -10.96
CA PHE A 827 35.84 1.25 -11.95
C PHE A 827 35.31 2.06 -13.14
N THR A 828 35.95 3.18 -13.44
CA THR A 828 35.75 3.97 -14.66
C THR A 828 37.11 4.24 -15.28
N ALA A 829 37.40 3.70 -16.47
CA ALA A 829 38.73 3.76 -17.09
C ALA A 829 39.25 5.20 -17.28
N ALA A 830 38.37 6.13 -17.67
CA ALA A 830 38.73 7.53 -17.89
C ALA A 830 39.11 8.28 -16.59
N ASP A 831 38.77 7.74 -15.42
CA ASP A 831 39.17 8.31 -14.14
C ASP A 831 40.59 7.89 -13.75
N TRP A 832 41.30 7.10 -14.55
CA TRP A 832 42.67 6.67 -14.32
C TRP A 832 43.63 7.28 -15.32
N GLY A 833 44.88 7.55 -14.92
CA GLY A 833 45.87 8.15 -15.81
C GLY A 833 47.30 8.07 -15.28
N VAL A 834 48.21 8.82 -15.91
CA VAL A 834 49.65 8.81 -15.60
C VAL A 834 49.90 9.11 -14.13
N CYS A 835 50.67 8.25 -13.46
CA CYS A 835 51.15 8.54 -12.12
C CYS A 835 52.53 9.18 -12.08
N ASP A 836 53.44 8.78 -12.97
CA ASP A 836 54.80 9.29 -13.05
C ASP A 836 55.19 9.40 -14.53
N ALA A 837 55.31 10.63 -15.03
CA ALA A 837 55.61 10.90 -16.43
C ALA A 837 57.01 10.42 -16.86
N GLY A 838 57.95 10.22 -15.92
CA GLY A 838 59.27 9.65 -16.19
C GLY A 838 59.22 8.14 -16.44
N ARG A 839 58.27 7.44 -15.81
CA ARG A 839 58.04 5.99 -15.99
C ARG A 839 57.10 5.70 -17.16
N ALA A 840 55.99 6.41 -17.25
CA ALA A 840 55.01 6.33 -18.34
C ALA A 840 54.47 7.72 -18.70
N PRO A 841 54.85 8.31 -19.84
CA PRO A 841 54.26 9.58 -20.28
C PRO A 841 52.79 9.40 -20.70
N ALA A 842 52.01 10.49 -20.70
CA ALA A 842 50.59 10.46 -21.06
C ALA A 842 50.31 9.89 -22.46
N SER A 843 51.26 10.05 -23.39
CA SER A 843 51.21 9.46 -24.73
C SER A 843 51.23 7.92 -24.73
N SER A 844 51.57 7.27 -23.61
CA SER A 844 51.54 5.81 -23.48
C SER A 844 50.14 5.28 -23.16
N PHE A 845 49.15 6.14 -22.88
CA PHE A 845 47.79 5.76 -22.49
C PHE A 845 46.79 6.02 -23.63
N SER A 846 45.87 5.08 -23.84
CA SER A 846 44.70 5.26 -24.70
C SER A 846 43.45 4.69 -24.01
N TYR A 847 42.33 5.39 -24.11
CA TYR A 847 41.08 5.02 -23.43
C TYR A 847 40.02 4.55 -24.42
N ASP A 848 39.29 3.51 -24.05
CA ASP A 848 38.06 3.08 -24.71
C ASP A 848 36.89 3.24 -23.73
N ASN A 849 36.16 4.34 -23.90
CA ASN A 849 35.04 4.69 -23.03
C ASN A 849 33.81 3.81 -23.27
N VAL A 850 33.70 3.13 -24.42
CA VAL A 850 32.56 2.24 -24.72
C VAL A 850 32.68 0.95 -23.93
N ASN A 851 33.89 0.38 -23.90
CA ASN A 851 34.16 -0.85 -23.17
C ASN A 851 34.66 -0.62 -21.74
N ASN A 852 34.81 0.64 -21.32
CA ASN A 852 35.34 1.05 -20.02
C ASN A 852 36.73 0.46 -19.72
N THR A 853 37.66 0.56 -20.69
CA THR A 853 39.03 0.04 -20.56
C THR A 853 40.07 1.12 -20.88
N PHE A 854 41.30 0.94 -20.44
CA PHE A 854 42.43 1.74 -20.92
C PHE A 854 43.64 0.86 -21.20
N THR A 855 44.41 1.23 -22.23
CA THR A 855 45.60 0.50 -22.66
C THR A 855 46.83 1.34 -22.41
N ILE A 856 47.88 0.69 -21.90
CA ILE A 856 49.20 1.29 -21.65
C ILE A 856 50.23 0.59 -22.54
N THR A 857 51.04 1.37 -23.25
CA THR A 857 52.10 0.88 -24.16
C THR A 857 53.48 1.35 -23.68
N ARG A 858 54.11 0.61 -22.76
CA ARG A 858 55.41 1.01 -22.17
C ARG A 858 56.26 -0.18 -21.76
N SER A 859 57.53 -0.18 -22.18
CA SER A 859 58.51 -1.22 -21.85
C SER A 859 59.22 -1.01 -20.50
N GLY A 860 59.71 -2.09 -19.92
CA GLY A 860 60.49 -2.10 -18.67
C GLY A 860 59.69 -2.49 -17.43
N THR A 861 60.42 -2.84 -16.36
CA THR A 861 59.85 -3.38 -15.12
C THR A 861 59.13 -2.30 -14.33
N ASN A 862 57.87 -2.55 -13.96
CA ASN A 862 56.98 -1.63 -13.25
C ASN A 862 56.76 -0.28 -13.95
N ASN A 863 56.93 -0.22 -15.26
CA ASN A 863 56.77 1.03 -16.03
C ASN A 863 55.34 1.26 -16.53
N ILE A 864 54.38 0.38 -16.23
CA ILE A 864 52.95 0.65 -16.36
C ILE A 864 52.52 1.35 -15.08
N CYS A 865 52.79 2.64 -14.97
CA CYS A 865 52.61 3.43 -13.74
C CYS A 865 51.36 4.34 -13.84
N PHE A 866 50.30 4.03 -13.10
CA PHE A 866 49.03 4.78 -13.18
C PHE A 866 48.38 5.02 -11.81
N MET A 867 47.52 6.04 -11.75
CA MET A 867 46.77 6.48 -10.57
C MET A 867 45.38 7.01 -10.93
N MET A 868 44.50 7.11 -9.94
CA MET A 868 43.18 7.71 -10.13
C MET A 868 43.29 9.24 -10.14
N ASN A 869 42.48 9.90 -10.96
CA ASN A 869 42.49 11.34 -11.15
C ASN A 869 42.09 12.07 -9.86
N ALA A 870 42.92 13.04 -9.46
CA ALA A 870 42.73 13.83 -8.24
C ALA A 870 41.36 14.52 -8.14
N ALA A 871 40.72 14.88 -9.26
CA ALA A 871 39.40 15.52 -9.27
C ALA A 871 38.23 14.59 -8.90
N ARG A 872 38.46 13.27 -8.89
CA ARG A 872 37.48 12.23 -8.52
C ARG A 872 37.72 11.64 -7.13
N ASN A 873 38.74 12.14 -6.43
CA ASN A 873 39.07 11.72 -5.07
C ASN A 873 38.04 12.28 -4.07
N ASN A 874 37.68 11.48 -3.05
CA ASN A 874 36.61 11.74 -2.06
C ASN A 874 35.16 11.56 -2.55
N ALA A 875 34.95 11.15 -3.81
CA ALA A 875 33.60 10.85 -4.29
C ALA A 875 33.08 9.50 -3.80
N TYR A 876 33.95 8.57 -3.37
CA TYR A 876 33.60 7.16 -3.24
C TYR A 876 33.73 6.55 -1.83
N SER A 877 33.09 5.41 -1.66
CA SER A 877 33.07 4.56 -0.48
C SER A 877 33.16 3.09 -0.87
N VAL A 878 33.71 2.27 0.02
CA VAL A 878 33.82 0.82 -0.14
C VAL A 878 33.22 0.17 1.10
N SER A 879 32.35 -0.82 0.93
CA SER A 879 31.79 -1.56 2.07
C SER A 879 32.89 -2.37 2.78
N ASN A 880 32.83 -2.51 4.10
CA ASN A 880 33.90 -3.15 4.87
C ASN A 880 34.01 -4.67 4.69
N ASP A 881 33.02 -5.30 4.06
CA ASP A 881 33.10 -6.69 3.60
C ASP A 881 34.02 -6.88 2.38
N LYS A 882 34.44 -5.79 1.72
CA LYS A 882 35.35 -5.86 0.57
C LYS A 882 36.80 -5.93 1.04
N THR A 883 37.29 -7.15 1.18
CA THR A 883 38.62 -7.45 1.72
C THR A 883 39.71 -7.59 0.66
N PHE A 884 39.37 -7.56 -0.63
CA PHE A 884 40.31 -7.71 -1.74
C PHE A 884 40.27 -6.50 -2.67
N PHE A 885 41.44 -5.96 -3.00
CA PHE A 885 41.64 -5.03 -4.11
C PHE A 885 42.15 -5.82 -5.31
N LEU A 886 41.44 -5.76 -6.43
CA LEU A 886 41.66 -6.60 -7.61
C LEU A 886 41.90 -5.73 -8.85
N ILE A 887 42.90 -6.12 -9.65
CA ILE A 887 43.13 -5.60 -11.00
C ILE A 887 43.00 -6.74 -12.00
N LYS A 888 42.15 -6.55 -13.01
CA LYS A 888 42.00 -7.44 -14.16
C LYS A 888 42.54 -6.77 -15.42
N GLY A 889 43.34 -7.48 -16.19
CA GLY A 889 43.78 -6.96 -17.48
C GLY A 889 44.47 -7.98 -18.38
N LYS A 890 44.59 -7.63 -19.66
CA LYS A 890 45.29 -8.42 -20.67
C LYS A 890 46.77 -8.10 -20.66
N ASN A 891 47.59 -9.13 -20.91
CA ASN A 891 49.05 -9.04 -20.99
C ASN A 891 49.73 -8.48 -19.73
N LEU A 892 49.15 -8.70 -18.55
CA LEU A 892 49.79 -8.36 -17.28
C LEU A 892 50.73 -9.49 -16.85
N ARG A 893 51.99 -9.17 -16.53
CA ARG A 893 52.94 -10.17 -16.05
C ARG A 893 52.60 -10.58 -14.61
N THR A 894 52.35 -11.87 -14.39
CA THR A 894 51.95 -12.45 -13.09
C THR A 894 53.10 -13.01 -12.25
N THR A 895 54.33 -12.98 -12.78
CA THR A 895 55.52 -13.45 -12.04
C THR A 895 55.82 -12.57 -10.82
N ALA A 896 56.23 -13.20 -9.73
CA ALA A 896 56.54 -12.51 -8.48
C ALA A 896 57.49 -11.33 -8.73
N GLY A 897 57.16 -10.19 -8.13
CA GLY A 897 57.92 -8.95 -8.24
C GLY A 897 57.80 -8.19 -9.57
N SER A 898 56.80 -8.49 -10.39
CA SER A 898 56.52 -7.79 -11.66
C SER A 898 55.44 -6.71 -11.55
N SER A 899 54.77 -6.62 -10.41
CA SER A 899 53.70 -5.66 -10.16
C SER A 899 53.67 -5.29 -8.70
N TYR A 900 53.40 -4.02 -8.39
CA TYR A 900 53.35 -3.50 -7.04
C TYR A 900 52.36 -2.36 -6.91
N ILE A 901 51.83 -2.21 -5.70
CA ILE A 901 51.23 -0.97 -5.23
C ILE A 901 52.29 -0.23 -4.44
N TRP A 902 52.62 0.99 -4.86
CA TRP A 902 53.55 1.83 -4.11
C TRP A 902 52.82 2.62 -3.06
N TRP A 903 51.78 3.39 -3.41
CA TRP A 903 51.00 4.13 -2.41
C TRP A 903 49.52 3.77 -2.46
N PHE A 904 48.98 3.56 -1.27
CA PHE A 904 47.59 3.24 -1.04
C PHE A 904 47.08 4.06 0.14
N ASN A 905 46.07 4.89 -0.11
CA ASN A 905 45.45 5.77 0.89
C ASN A 905 46.38 6.79 1.61
N GLY A 906 47.21 7.52 0.84
CA GLY A 906 47.68 8.86 1.24
C GLY A 906 48.97 9.01 2.08
N PHE A 907 49.70 7.95 2.46
CA PHE A 907 51.00 8.08 3.16
C PHE A 907 52.10 7.18 2.56
N ASN A 908 53.29 7.74 2.32
CA ASN A 908 54.47 7.06 1.79
C ASN A 908 55.37 6.57 2.94
N ASN A 909 55.44 5.25 3.15
CA ASN A 909 56.42 4.62 4.06
C ASN A 909 57.67 4.08 3.33
N GLY A 910 57.88 4.42 2.05
CA GLY A 910 59.07 4.06 1.28
C GLY A 910 59.14 2.61 0.76
N GLY A 911 58.10 1.80 0.95
CA GLY A 911 58.04 0.38 0.51
C GLY A 911 56.98 0.10 -0.56
N SER A 912 57.26 -0.86 -1.45
CA SER A 912 56.32 -1.36 -2.47
C SER A 912 55.65 -2.67 -2.03
N THR A 913 54.35 -2.83 -2.23
CA THR A 913 53.59 -4.03 -1.85
C THR A 913 53.22 -4.87 -3.07
N ALA A 914 53.76 -6.09 -3.17
CA ALA A 914 53.42 -7.03 -4.24
C ALA A 914 51.99 -7.58 -4.06
N PRO A 915 51.32 -8.04 -5.13
CA PRO A 915 50.04 -8.74 -5.03
C PRO A 915 50.15 -9.92 -4.03
N THR A 916 49.13 -10.07 -3.19
CA THR A 916 48.96 -11.25 -2.33
C THR A 916 48.78 -12.50 -3.19
N TYR A 917 48.05 -12.37 -4.30
CA TYR A 917 47.84 -13.44 -5.25
C TYR A 917 47.94 -12.94 -6.68
N THR A 918 48.45 -13.80 -7.58
CA THR A 918 48.39 -13.58 -9.02
C THR A 918 47.76 -14.80 -9.69
N VAL A 919 46.88 -14.57 -10.67
CA VAL A 919 46.20 -15.63 -11.42
C VAL A 919 46.37 -15.36 -12.90
N THR A 920 46.90 -16.35 -13.62
CA THR A 920 46.96 -16.33 -15.09
C THR A 920 45.69 -16.96 -15.63
N GLY A 921 44.77 -16.16 -16.16
CA GLY A 921 43.52 -16.63 -16.75
C GLY A 921 43.66 -16.94 -18.24
N THR A 922 42.58 -17.42 -18.85
CA THR A 922 42.55 -17.78 -20.28
C THR A 922 42.53 -16.57 -21.22
N ALA A 923 41.88 -15.49 -20.79
CA ALA A 923 41.77 -14.23 -21.55
C ALA A 923 42.42 -13.04 -20.84
N SER A 924 42.39 -13.02 -19.50
CA SER A 924 42.90 -11.92 -18.69
C SER A 924 43.65 -12.46 -17.47
N ASN A 925 44.60 -11.68 -16.98
CA ASN A 925 45.35 -11.97 -15.77
C ASN A 925 44.83 -11.10 -14.62
N TYR A 926 44.93 -11.64 -13.41
CA TYR A 926 44.38 -11.05 -12.20
C TYR A 926 45.48 -10.83 -11.17
N LEU A 927 45.51 -9.65 -10.58
CA LEU A 927 46.41 -9.28 -9.50
C LEU A 927 45.54 -8.90 -8.30
N LEU A 928 45.70 -9.61 -7.17
CA LEU A 928 44.85 -9.43 -6.00
C LEU A 928 45.70 -9.07 -4.78
N TRP A 929 45.30 -8.03 -4.08
CA TRP A 929 45.84 -7.65 -2.78
C TRP A 929 44.77 -7.88 -1.72
N GLN A 930 45.06 -8.72 -0.74
CA GLN A 930 44.25 -8.84 0.46
C GLN A 930 44.51 -7.60 1.33
N VAL A 931 43.50 -6.76 1.50
CA VAL A 931 43.67 -5.44 2.09
C VAL A 931 43.76 -5.53 3.61
N PRO A 932 42.84 -6.22 4.33
CA PRO A 932 43.05 -6.52 5.75
C PRO A 932 44.19 -7.53 5.92
N GLY A 933 45.09 -7.29 6.88
CA GLY A 933 46.18 -8.23 7.21
C GLY A 933 47.47 -8.05 6.40
N THR A 934 47.47 -7.27 5.31
CA THR A 934 48.72 -6.90 4.62
C THR A 934 49.31 -5.63 5.21
N ALA A 935 50.49 -5.74 5.81
CA ALA A 935 51.23 -4.60 6.36
C ALA A 935 51.42 -3.52 5.27
N ASN A 936 51.18 -2.25 5.61
CA ASN A 936 51.13 -1.07 4.73
C ASN A 936 49.83 -0.83 3.93
N LEU A 937 48.94 -1.81 3.77
CA LEU A 937 47.61 -1.60 3.14
C LEU A 937 46.49 -1.50 4.18
N ALA A 938 46.51 -2.37 5.20
CA ALA A 938 45.44 -2.50 6.20
C ALA A 938 45.34 -1.33 7.20
N THR A 939 46.48 -0.75 7.58
CA THR A 939 46.56 0.26 8.66
C THR A 939 45.84 1.57 8.37
N ASN A 940 45.41 1.76 7.13
CA ASN A 940 44.85 3.03 6.63
C ASN A 940 43.37 2.91 6.26
N MET A 941 42.73 1.76 6.47
CA MET A 941 41.31 1.55 6.23
C MET A 941 40.65 1.10 7.52
N ASP A 942 39.65 1.86 7.98
CA ASP A 942 38.90 1.50 9.19
C ASP A 942 37.80 0.49 8.85
N TYR A 943 38.18 -0.79 8.88
CA TYR A 943 37.26 -1.92 8.67
C TYR A 943 36.22 -2.09 9.80
N THR A 944 36.30 -1.30 10.88
CA THR A 944 35.29 -1.32 11.96
C THR A 944 34.02 -0.53 11.60
N GLN A 945 34.09 0.37 10.62
CA GLN A 945 32.93 1.07 10.06
C GLN A 945 32.23 0.22 8.99
N PRO A 946 30.90 0.27 8.84
CA PRO A 946 30.18 -0.49 7.81
C PRO A 946 30.59 -0.08 6.38
N PHE A 947 31.04 1.17 6.21
CA PHE A 947 31.58 1.67 4.96
C PHE A 947 32.90 2.41 5.22
N ILE A 948 33.90 2.04 4.45
CA ILE A 948 35.23 2.62 4.45
C ILE A 948 35.19 3.77 3.44
N LYS A 949 35.40 4.99 3.95
CA LYS A 949 35.50 6.16 3.07
C LYS A 949 36.79 6.09 2.26
N VAL A 950 36.67 6.35 0.96
CA VAL A 950 37.82 6.53 0.08
C VAL A 950 38.27 8.00 0.21
N THR A 951 38.87 8.34 1.35
CA THR A 951 39.24 9.72 1.69
C THR A 951 40.73 9.97 1.61
N ASN A 952 41.04 11.17 1.15
CA ASN A 952 42.35 11.76 1.32
C ASN A 952 42.52 12.38 2.72
N ASN A 953 43.56 12.00 3.47
CA ASN A 953 44.03 12.72 4.66
C ASN A 953 44.87 13.97 4.32
N GLY A 954 44.94 14.38 3.05
CA GLY A 954 45.50 15.65 2.60
C GLY A 954 46.22 15.65 1.24
N THR A 955 46.69 14.52 0.70
CA THR A 955 47.30 14.38 -0.65
C THR A 955 47.00 13.07 -1.48
N SER A 956 45.74 12.81 -1.90
CA SER A 956 45.19 11.81 -2.89
C SER A 956 45.01 10.30 -2.54
N PHE A 957 44.04 9.61 -3.20
CA PHE A 957 43.79 8.14 -3.17
C PHE A 957 44.35 7.43 -4.43
N ILE A 958 44.95 6.25 -4.21
CA ILE A 958 45.75 5.39 -5.12
C ILE A 958 46.81 6.18 -5.88
N ASN A 959 48.01 6.22 -5.34
CA ASN A 959 49.08 6.98 -5.96
C ASN A 959 50.20 5.99 -6.32
N ALA A 960 50.18 5.58 -7.58
CA ALA A 960 51.16 4.71 -8.23
C ALA A 960 50.92 3.19 -8.03
N ILE A 961 50.24 2.60 -9.01
CA ILE A 961 50.31 1.17 -9.30
C ILE A 961 51.33 1.00 -10.42
N GLY A 962 52.33 0.14 -10.20
CA GLY A 962 53.32 -0.23 -11.20
C GLY A 962 53.10 -1.64 -11.68
N LEU A 963 52.78 -1.82 -12.96
CA LEU A 963 52.67 -3.14 -13.58
C LEU A 963 53.77 -3.33 -14.63
N THR A 964 53.97 -4.58 -15.05
CA THR A 964 54.89 -4.95 -16.14
C THR A 964 54.11 -5.71 -17.20
N SER A 965 54.29 -5.36 -18.48
CA SER A 965 53.66 -6.09 -19.57
C SER A 965 54.31 -7.46 -19.76
N SER A 966 53.49 -8.46 -20.09
CA SER A 966 53.95 -9.76 -20.59
C SER A 966 54.02 -9.82 -22.12
N ALA A 967 53.51 -8.80 -22.84
CA ALA A 967 53.53 -8.77 -24.30
C ALA A 967 54.84 -8.17 -24.85
N ALA A 968 55.29 -8.69 -26.00
CA ALA A 968 56.51 -8.22 -26.67
C ALA A 968 56.39 -6.80 -27.24
N ASP A 969 55.16 -6.36 -27.56
CA ASP A 969 54.86 -4.99 -27.99
C ASP A 969 54.57 -4.04 -26.80
N TYR A 970 54.70 -4.56 -25.58
CA TYR A 970 54.52 -3.86 -24.31
C TYR A 970 53.11 -3.31 -24.07
N LYS A 971 52.11 -3.79 -24.82
CA LYS A 971 50.71 -3.38 -24.65
C LYS A 971 50.03 -4.19 -23.58
N SER A 972 49.46 -3.49 -22.59
CA SER A 972 48.59 -4.09 -21.59
C SER A 972 47.28 -3.31 -21.49
N THR A 973 46.16 -4.02 -21.43
CA THR A 973 44.83 -3.41 -21.35
C THR A 973 44.23 -3.69 -19.99
N ILE A 974 43.87 -2.65 -19.25
CA ILE A 974 43.21 -2.75 -17.95
C ILE A 974 41.70 -2.73 -18.17
N GLU A 975 41.04 -3.71 -17.56
CA GLU A 975 39.61 -4.00 -17.76
C GLU A 975 38.80 -3.82 -16.48
N ASP A 976 39.42 -3.99 -15.32
CA ASP A 976 38.79 -3.70 -14.04
C ASP A 976 39.83 -3.36 -12.97
N ILE A 977 39.47 -2.42 -12.09
CA ILE A 977 40.19 -2.09 -10.86
C ILE A 977 39.13 -1.87 -9.78
N ASN A 978 38.99 -2.80 -8.83
CA ASN A 978 37.85 -2.74 -7.90
C ASN A 978 38.12 -3.42 -6.55
N PHE A 979 37.15 -3.28 -5.63
CA PHE A 979 37.12 -3.89 -4.31
C PHE A 979 36.07 -4.99 -4.22
N TYR A 980 36.47 -6.17 -3.79
CA TYR A 980 35.62 -7.36 -3.69
C TYR A 980 35.72 -8.03 -2.32
N SER A 981 34.66 -8.71 -1.88
CA SER A 981 34.82 -9.80 -0.92
C SER A 981 35.44 -11.02 -1.64
N ALA A 982 35.91 -12.02 -0.88
CA ALA A 982 36.44 -13.23 -1.49
C ALA A 982 35.38 -13.93 -2.38
N GLU A 983 34.14 -13.95 -1.90
CA GLU A 983 32.99 -14.58 -2.53
C GLU A 983 32.54 -13.83 -3.79
N ASP A 984 32.50 -12.50 -3.75
CA ASP A 984 32.12 -11.69 -4.91
C ASP A 984 33.17 -11.81 -6.03
N ALA A 985 34.45 -11.78 -5.68
CA ALA A 985 35.53 -11.96 -6.64
C ALA A 985 35.45 -13.33 -7.31
N ALA A 986 35.21 -14.40 -6.54
CA ALA A 986 35.06 -15.75 -7.06
C ALA A 986 33.78 -15.93 -7.91
N ALA A 987 32.68 -15.27 -7.55
CA ALA A 987 31.42 -15.35 -8.29
C ALA A 987 31.50 -14.62 -9.64
N ILE A 988 32.19 -13.47 -9.69
CA ILE A 988 32.33 -12.65 -10.89
C ILE A 988 33.47 -13.17 -11.78
N TYR A 989 34.57 -13.63 -11.17
CA TYR A 989 35.76 -14.17 -11.84
C TYR A 989 36.07 -15.58 -11.34
N PRO A 990 35.41 -16.62 -11.89
CA PRO A 990 35.60 -18.00 -11.44
C PRO A 990 37.06 -18.48 -11.42
N GLU A 991 37.93 -17.92 -12.26
CA GLU A 991 39.36 -18.25 -12.32
C GLU A 991 40.12 -17.91 -11.03
N VAL A 992 39.64 -16.94 -10.24
CA VAL A 992 40.30 -16.58 -8.97
C VAL A 992 39.83 -17.39 -7.77
N ALA A 993 38.73 -18.14 -7.90
CA ALA A 993 38.08 -18.86 -6.80
C ALA A 993 39.05 -19.81 -6.08
N ALA A 994 39.79 -20.61 -6.84
CA ALA A 994 40.70 -21.58 -6.26
C ALA A 994 41.82 -20.95 -5.43
N THR A 995 42.35 -19.84 -5.96
CA THR A 995 43.42 -19.07 -5.33
C THR A 995 42.96 -18.38 -4.04
N LEU A 996 41.69 -17.99 -3.98
CA LEU A 996 41.09 -17.41 -2.78
C LEU A 996 40.66 -18.46 -1.73
N GLY A 997 41.06 -19.73 -1.90
CA GLY A 997 40.69 -20.81 -0.99
C GLY A 997 39.24 -21.27 -1.13
N ILE A 998 38.54 -20.82 -2.17
CA ILE A 998 37.16 -21.19 -2.51
C ILE A 998 37.25 -22.33 -3.54
N THR A 999 37.67 -23.53 -3.10
CA THR A 999 37.71 -24.76 -3.92
C THR A 999 36.80 -25.83 -3.34
N GLY A 1000 36.10 -26.58 -4.19
CA GLY A 1000 35.24 -27.70 -3.77
C GLY A 1000 33.98 -27.30 -2.99
N MET A 1001 33.79 -26.01 -2.73
CA MET A 1001 32.61 -25.48 -2.07
C MET A 1001 31.57 -25.13 -3.13
N THR A 1002 30.53 -25.95 -3.26
CA THR A 1002 29.29 -25.43 -3.84
C THR A 1002 28.60 -24.67 -2.71
N ALA A 1003 28.89 -23.37 -2.58
CA ALA A 1003 28.12 -22.50 -1.68
C ALA A 1003 26.65 -22.57 -2.12
N LEU A 1004 25.80 -23.21 -1.32
CA LEU A 1004 24.43 -23.45 -1.75
C LEU A 1004 23.54 -22.21 -1.61
N LYS A 1005 23.82 -21.26 -0.69
CA LYS A 1005 23.18 -19.92 -0.55
C LYS A 1005 23.58 -19.15 0.74
N PRO A 1006 23.24 -17.85 0.89
CA PRO A 1006 23.86 -16.94 1.86
C PRO A 1006 23.22 -16.94 3.27
N ARG A 1007 23.99 -16.37 4.21
CA ARG A 1007 23.65 -15.92 5.59
C ARG A 1007 22.16 -15.84 5.91
N VAL A 1008 21.69 -16.68 6.83
CA VAL A 1008 20.40 -16.49 7.53
C VAL A 1008 20.69 -16.35 9.02
N GLY A 1009 20.41 -15.17 9.59
CA GLY A 1009 20.53 -14.93 11.03
C GLY A 1009 21.94 -15.09 11.64
N GLY A 1010 23.00 -15.15 10.83
CA GLY A 1010 24.37 -15.43 11.28
C GLY A 1010 24.73 -16.93 11.31
N ILE A 1011 23.94 -17.81 10.70
CA ILE A 1011 24.24 -19.24 10.55
C ILE A 1011 24.75 -19.51 9.13
N HIS A 1012 25.88 -20.22 9.02
CA HIS A 1012 26.48 -20.70 7.78
C HIS A 1012 26.30 -22.21 7.68
N VAL A 1013 25.90 -22.70 6.49
CA VAL A 1013 25.73 -24.14 6.25
C VAL A 1013 26.50 -24.54 4.99
N TYR A 1014 27.35 -25.54 5.15
CA TYR A 1014 28.17 -26.11 4.08
C TYR A 1014 27.81 -27.58 3.88
N ALA A 1015 27.55 -27.97 2.63
CA ALA A 1015 27.52 -29.36 2.22
C ALA A 1015 28.93 -29.74 1.74
N LEU A 1016 29.54 -30.72 2.41
CA LEU A 1016 30.86 -31.26 2.11
C LEU A 1016 30.71 -32.62 1.42
N ASP A 1017 31.68 -32.97 0.57
CA ASP A 1017 31.71 -34.28 -0.10
C ASP A 1017 31.77 -35.43 0.92
N GLY A 1018 31.06 -36.52 0.62
CA GLY A 1018 31.02 -37.73 1.45
C GLY A 1018 29.92 -37.75 2.52
N GLY A 1019 28.79 -37.05 2.30
CA GLY A 1019 27.65 -37.08 3.22
C GLY A 1019 27.85 -36.24 4.49
N ARG A 1020 28.57 -35.12 4.41
CA ARG A 1020 28.86 -34.28 5.59
C ARG A 1020 28.23 -32.90 5.47
N LEU A 1021 27.57 -32.48 6.53
CA LEU A 1021 27.08 -31.11 6.73
C LEU A 1021 27.93 -30.41 7.77
N GLN A 1022 28.28 -29.16 7.52
CA GLN A 1022 28.97 -28.32 8.48
C GLN A 1022 28.11 -27.08 8.73
N VAL A 1023 27.77 -26.82 9.98
CA VAL A 1023 26.99 -25.66 10.39
C VAL A 1023 27.83 -24.81 11.32
N VAL A 1024 27.89 -23.50 11.07
CA VAL A 1024 28.65 -22.53 11.86
C VAL A 1024 27.71 -21.42 12.29
N SER A 1025 27.67 -21.08 13.58
CA SER A 1025 26.89 -19.95 14.06
C SER A 1025 27.80 -18.79 14.45
N GLU A 1026 27.61 -17.59 13.91
CA GLU A 1026 28.39 -16.39 14.24
C GLU A 1026 27.99 -15.75 15.57
N ARG A 1027 26.79 -16.03 16.08
CA ARG A 1027 26.23 -15.38 17.29
C ARG A 1027 25.79 -16.37 18.38
N GLY A 1028 25.97 -17.66 18.13
CA GLY A 1028 25.45 -18.74 18.97
C GLY A 1028 23.95 -18.93 18.74
N ALA A 1029 23.53 -20.15 18.40
CA ALA A 1029 22.13 -20.45 18.10
C ALA A 1029 21.86 -21.96 18.19
N ASP A 1030 20.62 -22.29 18.57
CA ASP A 1030 20.09 -23.65 18.45
C ASP A 1030 19.55 -23.83 17.03
N VAL A 1031 20.18 -24.70 16.25
CA VAL A 1031 19.90 -24.89 14.82
C VAL A 1031 19.26 -26.25 14.59
N PRO A 1032 17.96 -26.31 14.29
CA PRO A 1032 17.31 -27.56 13.91
C PRO A 1032 17.69 -27.96 12.48
N VAL A 1033 17.99 -29.24 12.30
CA VAL A 1033 18.21 -29.90 11.00
C VAL A 1033 17.07 -30.88 10.78
N PHE A 1034 16.26 -30.67 9.73
CA PHE A 1034 15.16 -31.55 9.34
C PHE A 1034 15.47 -32.32 8.04
N ASP A 1035 14.84 -33.47 7.82
CA ASP A 1035 14.85 -34.17 6.53
C ASP A 1035 13.77 -33.61 5.58
N VAL A 1036 13.73 -34.06 4.32
CA VAL A 1036 12.70 -33.67 3.33
C VAL A 1036 11.26 -33.99 3.73
N ALA A 1037 11.05 -34.89 4.68
CA ALA A 1037 9.73 -35.24 5.20
C ALA A 1037 9.35 -34.36 6.41
N GLY A 1038 10.16 -33.34 6.75
CA GLY A 1038 9.92 -32.42 7.85
C GLY A 1038 10.22 -33.00 9.23
N ARG A 1039 10.88 -34.16 9.32
CA ARG A 1039 11.23 -34.78 10.61
C ARG A 1039 12.54 -34.22 11.12
N LEU A 1040 12.58 -33.87 12.40
CA LEU A 1040 13.81 -33.36 13.03
C LEU A 1040 14.87 -34.48 13.05
N VAL A 1041 15.96 -34.26 12.32
CA VAL A 1041 17.11 -35.16 12.24
C VAL A 1041 18.04 -34.91 13.44
N ARG A 1042 18.33 -33.65 13.74
CA ARG A 1042 19.17 -33.25 14.88
C ARG A 1042 18.96 -31.79 15.26
N MET A 1043 19.10 -31.48 16.55
CA MET A 1043 19.27 -30.10 17.05
C MET A 1043 20.76 -29.85 17.28
N LEU A 1044 21.29 -28.76 16.73
CA LEU A 1044 22.68 -28.35 16.95
C LEU A 1044 22.71 -27.15 17.89
N HIS A 1045 23.28 -27.31 19.07
CA HIS A 1045 23.48 -26.22 20.03
C HIS A 1045 24.86 -25.62 19.77
N LEU A 1046 24.91 -24.47 19.09
CA LEU A 1046 26.17 -23.87 18.64
C LEU A 1046 26.48 -22.61 19.45
N ALA A 1047 27.69 -22.49 19.97
CA ALA A 1047 28.22 -21.20 20.44
C ALA A 1047 28.65 -20.31 19.26
N ALA A 1048 28.86 -19.02 19.52
CA ALA A 1048 29.35 -18.07 18.52
C ALA A 1048 30.76 -18.46 18.04
N GLY A 1049 30.94 -18.58 16.72
CA GLY A 1049 32.16 -19.06 16.06
C GLY A 1049 32.33 -20.59 16.08
N GLU A 1050 31.43 -21.34 16.72
CA GLU A 1050 31.56 -22.80 16.83
C GLU A 1050 31.12 -23.50 15.54
N VAL A 1051 31.95 -24.44 15.11
CA VAL A 1051 31.79 -25.19 13.87
C VAL A 1051 31.39 -26.62 14.22
N HIS A 1052 30.23 -27.05 13.73
CA HIS A 1052 29.74 -28.39 14.04
C HIS A 1052 29.49 -29.19 12.77
N SER A 1053 30.10 -30.38 12.71
CA SER A 1053 30.00 -31.29 11.57
C SER A 1053 29.05 -32.43 11.89
N LEU A 1054 28.11 -32.69 10.99
CA LEU A 1054 27.18 -33.79 11.06
C LEU A 1054 27.37 -34.72 9.85
N ASN A 1055 27.59 -36.00 10.11
CA ASN A 1055 27.47 -37.02 9.06
C ASN A 1055 25.99 -37.27 8.83
N VAL A 1056 25.53 -37.06 7.61
CA VAL A 1056 24.16 -37.34 7.18
C VAL A 1056 24.17 -38.20 5.93
N ARG A 1057 23.09 -38.92 5.66
CA ARG A 1057 23.00 -39.68 4.40
C ARG A 1057 22.88 -38.70 3.23
N PRO A 1058 23.34 -39.06 2.03
CA PRO A 1058 23.01 -38.33 0.81
C PRO A 1058 21.50 -38.09 0.74
N GLY A 1059 21.10 -36.83 0.51
CA GLY A 1059 19.71 -36.42 0.63
C GLY A 1059 19.57 -34.91 0.79
N VAL A 1060 18.34 -34.46 0.95
CA VAL A 1060 18.05 -33.04 1.12
C VAL A 1060 17.56 -32.77 2.54
N TYR A 1061 18.06 -31.72 3.15
CA TYR A 1061 17.81 -31.33 4.53
C TYR A 1061 17.32 -29.89 4.59
N LEU A 1062 16.57 -29.56 5.64
CA LEU A 1062 16.16 -28.18 5.94
C LEU A 1062 16.89 -27.72 7.20
N ILE A 1063 17.65 -26.63 7.12
CA ILE A 1063 18.46 -26.11 8.23
C ILE A 1063 18.16 -24.62 8.35
N ALA A 1064 17.66 -24.19 9.51
CA ALA A 1064 17.19 -22.81 9.72
C ALA A 1064 16.17 -22.34 8.65
N GLY A 1065 15.33 -23.26 8.15
CA GLY A 1065 14.33 -22.98 7.12
C GLY A 1065 14.81 -23.12 5.68
N GLU A 1066 16.10 -23.35 5.44
CA GLU A 1066 16.72 -23.39 4.10
C GLU A 1066 17.02 -24.81 3.62
N LYS A 1067 16.79 -25.06 2.33
CA LYS A 1067 16.97 -26.37 1.70
C LYS A 1067 18.44 -26.61 1.30
N VAL A 1068 19.06 -27.62 1.90
CA VAL A 1068 20.47 -28.00 1.69
C VAL A 1068 20.55 -29.39 1.11
N VAL A 1069 21.16 -29.52 -0.07
CA VAL A 1069 21.36 -30.81 -0.75
C VAL A 1069 22.73 -31.35 -0.39
N VAL A 1070 22.77 -32.52 0.23
CA VAL A 1070 24.01 -33.23 0.57
C VAL A 1070 24.15 -34.40 -0.40
N ARG A 1071 25.23 -34.42 -1.17
CA ARG A 1071 25.51 -35.46 -2.17
C ARG A 1071 26.22 -36.65 -1.58
#